data_AF-K9GXW0-F1
#
_entry.id   AF-K9GXW0-F1
#
_cell.length_a   1.000
_cell.length_b   1.000
_cell.length_c   1.000
_cell.angle_alpha   90.00
_cell.angle_beta   90.00
_cell.angle_gamma   90.00
#
_symmetry.space_group_name_H-M   'P 1'
#
loop_
_entity.id
_entity.type
_entity.pdbx_description
1 polymer ?
#
loop_
_entity_poly.entity_id
_entity_poly.type
_entity_poly.pdbx_seq_one_letter_code
_entity_poly.pdbx_strand_id
1 'polypeptide(L)'
;MSGHTFPIAETSAGVVEQDPELFPGDFRPQIDTGTCVILVVRLIRHARRVWPQSLLTIARAFARFLSIPRADDAKRSVSVTRHDDRVKTSKFNGCLWLLSIPANIAPYRSTSIQQQAQFELLRAMATHKPVLPVTRQGYRAVVAVQLAHKKTFEERQSAELKAPSWPPWKEEKLGIDSQRGNEGMFSRAMQVLSQMKDAGYSHRLWEDISSILAGWDTDHSPTVQTRAMMRRPQALPDRHGSKTNHHEMWVARIRSTRTVREAWACFLSYQDRGLPPKGSIYAAMAEKLIYRRNTIESEFDQLSHALPGDGREVHPEPASARDIIYVPTEPPSVDEFLDQMRGRGLRPSGRFLGLLLQSATSLRSGLDYLQCSGLAKAQIETLSIVRAKSRTYHTLDLDAFHKLPDFVFASFIKLLCTHSDIASLDIGNRNILTADRFPALIAADCSTGAKVDLIAYSEEHPGNQHHPRALWHAIQLTKMRRAPYTPAWTHILSALTRDRLTGYYGPRSRSLQRILAWHQALRALSWMRQRDVELGEEGFRILCVAFTKAVDAALRHPGTAEHSFMLIHKARIRRLKAKNDGDDEVDALMQHALQVLKHQFDHLVLPASRTTEHAERSVFAAEMNSETQLHVPSMLQIPSPATLHAFVRALGSVGDDEGLLHLLHWMSRSADLLKEAADEHANGDKMMRRTLVAIRVFLERRQQRIDTRVPSDSIVEACDLVSRTGWDWPSDAEVIEYCQ
;
A
#
# COMPACT_ATOMS: atom_id res chain seq x y z
N MET A 1 -15.36 43.61 12.87
CA MET A 1 -15.56 44.43 11.66
C MET A 1 -14.58 43.97 10.60
N SER A 2 -15.01 44.04 9.34
CA SER A 2 -14.34 43.65 8.08
C SER A 2 -13.76 42.23 7.98
N GLY A 3 -14.37 41.43 7.10
CA GLY A 3 -13.81 40.16 6.66
C GLY A 3 -12.51 40.38 5.90
N HIS A 4 -11.49 39.62 6.26
CA HIS A 4 -10.27 39.52 5.49
C HIS A 4 -10.24 38.17 4.76
N THR A 5 -10.20 38.30 3.44
CA THR A 5 -9.93 37.32 2.41
C THR A 5 -8.55 36.68 2.58
N PHE A 6 -8.44 35.42 2.16
CA PHE A 6 -7.17 34.72 2.00
C PHE A 6 -6.23 35.50 1.05
N PRO A 7 -4.93 35.65 1.36
CA PRO A 7 -3.98 36.21 0.40
C PRO A 7 -3.70 35.17 -0.68
N ILE A 8 -4.08 35.49 -1.91
CA ILE A 8 -3.61 34.82 -3.12
C ILE A 8 -2.28 35.50 -3.44
N ALA A 9 -1.20 34.72 -3.47
CA ALA A 9 0.08 35.20 -3.96
C ALA A 9 -0.04 35.51 -5.46
N GLU A 10 0.20 36.76 -5.84
CA GLU A 10 0.30 37.20 -7.22
C GLU A 10 1.61 36.69 -7.82
N THR A 11 1.52 35.70 -8.71
CA THR A 11 2.54 35.45 -9.73
C THR A 11 2.01 35.97 -11.06
N SER A 12 2.64 37.02 -11.58
CA SER A 12 2.29 37.66 -12.84
C SER A 12 2.79 36.89 -14.05
N ALA A 13 1.90 36.83 -15.05
CA ALA A 13 2.14 36.77 -16.50
C ALA A 13 2.53 35.42 -17.16
N GLY A 14 1.50 34.71 -17.62
CA GLY A 14 1.24 34.65 -19.07
C GLY A 14 1.35 33.29 -19.77
N VAL A 15 0.28 32.49 -19.75
CA VAL A 15 -0.33 31.86 -20.94
C VAL A 15 -1.82 31.70 -20.63
N VAL A 16 -2.68 32.34 -21.43
CA VAL A 16 -4.14 32.20 -21.32
C VAL A 16 -4.54 30.88 -21.97
N GLU A 17 -4.72 29.82 -21.17
CA GLU A 17 -5.57 28.70 -21.60
C GLU A 17 -7.02 29.17 -21.50
N GLN A 18 -7.64 29.41 -22.65
CA GLN A 18 -9.07 29.63 -22.76
C GLN A 18 -9.79 28.33 -22.43
N ASP A 19 -10.18 28.15 -21.16
CA ASP A 19 -11.28 27.26 -20.80
C ASP A 19 -12.53 27.70 -21.58
N PRO A 20 -13.18 26.84 -22.38
CA PRO A 20 -14.43 27.20 -23.00
C PRO A 20 -15.49 27.33 -21.90
N GLU A 21 -15.93 28.55 -21.62
CA GLU A 21 -17.14 28.86 -20.87
C GLU A 21 -18.33 28.17 -21.55
N LEU A 22 -18.64 26.96 -21.10
CA LEU A 22 -19.86 26.25 -21.47
C LEU A 22 -21.05 26.96 -20.82
N PHE A 23 -21.89 27.57 -21.65
CA PHE A 23 -23.21 28.08 -21.24
C PHE A 23 -23.99 26.98 -20.48
N PRO A 24 -24.64 27.29 -19.35
CA PRO A 24 -25.44 26.33 -18.63
C PRO A 24 -26.73 26.08 -19.42
N GLY A 25 -26.74 25.04 -20.26
CA GLY A 25 -27.98 24.44 -20.71
C GLY A 25 -28.79 23.99 -19.48
N ASP A 26 -30.11 24.22 -19.50
CA ASP A 26 -31.07 23.96 -18.43
C ASP A 26 -31.01 22.51 -17.89
N PHE A 27 -30.02 22.21 -17.05
CA PHE A 27 -29.90 20.92 -16.38
C PHE A 27 -30.93 20.89 -15.25
N ARG A 28 -32.07 20.22 -15.50
CA ARG A 28 -33.06 19.94 -14.46
C ARG A 28 -32.72 18.59 -13.80
N PRO A 29 -32.37 18.55 -12.51
CA PRO A 29 -32.09 17.30 -11.83
C PRO A 29 -33.35 16.40 -11.83
N GLN A 30 -33.27 15.26 -12.51
CA GLN A 30 -34.37 14.28 -12.60
C GLN A 30 -34.56 13.44 -11.30
N ILE A 31 -33.64 13.59 -10.33
CA ILE A 31 -33.63 12.84 -9.08
C ILE A 31 -33.79 13.77 -7.89
N ASP A 32 -34.53 13.34 -6.86
CA ASP A 32 -34.65 14.10 -5.62
C ASP A 32 -33.33 14.08 -4.81
N THR A 33 -33.19 15.04 -3.90
CA THR A 33 -31.97 15.21 -3.09
C THR A 33 -31.68 14.02 -2.18
N GLY A 34 -32.71 13.33 -1.68
CA GLY A 34 -32.54 12.12 -0.86
C GLY A 34 -31.94 10.98 -1.67
N THR A 35 -32.50 10.71 -2.85
CA THR A 35 -32.00 9.70 -3.79
C THR A 35 -30.57 10.02 -4.23
N CYS A 36 -30.27 11.27 -4.59
CA CYS A 36 -28.92 11.71 -4.94
C CYS A 36 -27.92 11.42 -3.81
N VAL A 37 -28.25 11.77 -2.56
CA VAL A 37 -27.37 11.51 -1.41
C VAL A 37 -27.13 10.01 -1.20
N ILE A 38 -28.15 9.17 -1.35
CA ILE A 38 -28.00 7.71 -1.26
C ILE A 38 -27.02 7.20 -2.33
N LEU A 39 -27.18 7.66 -3.57
CA LEU A 39 -26.29 7.30 -4.68
C LEU A 39 -24.85 7.74 -4.39
N VAL A 40 -24.64 9.00 -4.00
CA VAL A 40 -23.30 9.53 -3.69
C VAL A 40 -22.64 8.77 -2.53
N VAL A 41 -23.39 8.45 -1.47
CA VAL A 41 -22.87 7.64 -0.36
C VAL A 41 -22.43 6.25 -0.84
N ARG A 42 -23.22 5.61 -1.71
CA ARG A 42 -22.90 4.29 -2.25
C ARG A 42 -21.70 4.36 -3.21
N LEU A 43 -21.67 5.34 -4.09
CA LEU A 43 -20.59 5.58 -5.05
C LEU A 43 -19.27 5.86 -4.32
N ILE A 44 -19.22 6.79 -3.36
CA ILE A 44 -17.99 7.08 -2.60
C ILE A 44 -17.50 5.82 -1.86
N ARG A 45 -18.41 5.04 -1.25
CA ARG A 45 -18.03 3.80 -0.56
C ARG A 45 -17.48 2.76 -1.51
N HIS A 46 -18.02 2.65 -2.72
CA HIS A 46 -17.54 1.72 -3.73
C HIS A 46 -16.22 2.20 -4.35
N ALA A 47 -16.15 3.45 -4.80
CA ALA A 47 -14.95 4.11 -5.31
C ALA A 47 -13.74 3.96 -4.37
N ARG A 48 -13.92 4.20 -3.07
CA ARG A 48 -12.83 3.98 -2.10
C ARG A 48 -12.29 2.55 -2.04
N ARG A 49 -13.09 1.56 -2.43
CA ARG A 49 -12.69 0.15 -2.44
C ARG A 49 -12.02 -0.27 -3.74
N VAL A 50 -12.52 0.23 -4.88
CA VAL A 50 -12.14 -0.27 -6.21
C VAL A 50 -11.48 0.77 -7.10
N TRP A 51 -11.82 2.06 -6.94
CA TRP A 51 -11.35 3.12 -7.85
C TRP A 51 -11.32 4.51 -7.19
N PRO A 52 -10.30 4.81 -6.36
CA PRO A 52 -10.22 6.08 -5.63
C PRO A 52 -10.20 7.32 -6.52
N GLN A 53 -9.67 7.23 -7.75
CA GLN A 53 -9.60 8.36 -8.70
C GLN A 53 -10.97 8.94 -9.04
N SER A 54 -12.02 8.11 -9.05
CA SER A 54 -13.39 8.57 -9.34
C SER A 54 -13.98 9.48 -8.24
N LEU A 55 -13.36 9.57 -7.06
CA LEU A 55 -13.85 10.39 -5.95
C LEU A 55 -13.95 11.87 -6.31
N LEU A 56 -13.01 12.38 -7.11
CA LEU A 56 -13.02 13.77 -7.57
C LEU A 56 -14.23 14.03 -8.48
N THR A 57 -14.48 13.16 -9.46
CA THR A 57 -15.62 13.26 -10.37
C THR A 57 -16.95 13.17 -9.61
N ILE A 58 -17.05 12.26 -8.64
CA ILE A 58 -18.24 12.13 -7.78
C ILE A 58 -18.47 13.41 -6.97
N ALA A 59 -17.42 14.00 -6.38
CA ALA A 59 -17.52 15.23 -5.62
C ALA A 59 -17.94 16.42 -6.48
N ARG A 60 -17.37 16.57 -7.69
CA ARG A 60 -17.75 17.60 -8.67
C ARG A 60 -19.22 17.47 -9.09
N ALA A 61 -19.66 16.26 -9.42
CA ALA A 61 -21.05 16.00 -9.77
C ALA A 61 -22.01 16.35 -8.61
N PHE A 62 -21.65 15.98 -7.38
CA PHE A 62 -22.43 16.29 -6.19
C PHE A 62 -22.49 17.79 -5.88
N ALA A 63 -21.35 18.49 -6.00
CA ALA A 63 -21.29 19.94 -5.85
C ALA A 63 -22.20 20.65 -6.85
N ARG A 64 -22.09 20.30 -8.14
CA ARG A 64 -22.96 20.84 -9.19
C ARG A 64 -24.43 20.58 -8.88
N PHE A 65 -24.79 19.35 -8.51
CA PHE A 65 -26.17 18.98 -8.16
C PHE A 65 -26.76 19.85 -7.03
N LEU A 66 -25.99 20.13 -5.96
CA LEU A 66 -26.46 20.91 -4.83
C LEU A 66 -26.42 22.43 -5.06
N SER A 67 -25.60 22.89 -6.01
CA SER A 67 -25.46 24.30 -6.37
C SER A 67 -26.48 24.78 -7.40
N ILE A 68 -27.18 23.88 -8.10
CA ILE A 68 -28.21 24.26 -9.09
C ILE A 68 -29.42 24.91 -8.38
N PRO A 69 -29.81 26.13 -8.78
CA PRO A 69 -31.05 26.75 -8.32
C PRO A 69 -32.27 25.93 -8.76
N ARG A 70 -33.25 25.75 -7.88
CA ARG A 70 -34.53 25.16 -8.25
C ARG A 70 -35.39 26.22 -8.95
N ALA A 71 -36.14 25.83 -9.98
CA ALA A 71 -36.94 26.73 -10.82
C ALA A 71 -37.92 27.65 -10.04
N ASP A 72 -38.29 27.27 -8.80
CA ASP A 72 -39.19 28.04 -7.92
C ASP A 72 -38.46 28.98 -6.94
N ASP A 73 -37.13 29.10 -6.99
CA ASP A 73 -36.34 29.83 -5.99
C ASP A 73 -36.68 31.33 -5.91
N ALA A 74 -37.16 31.92 -7.00
CA ALA A 74 -37.58 33.33 -7.04
C ALA A 74 -38.87 33.63 -6.24
N LYS A 75 -39.65 32.61 -5.85
CA LYS A 75 -40.94 32.75 -5.14
C LYS A 75 -40.92 32.17 -3.72
N ARG A 76 -39.77 31.72 -3.21
CA ARG A 76 -39.68 31.06 -1.90
C ARG A 76 -39.61 32.05 -0.74
N SER A 77 -40.27 31.71 0.35
CA SER A 77 -40.18 32.48 1.60
C SER A 77 -38.79 32.33 2.23
N VAL A 78 -38.37 33.35 2.98
CA VAL A 78 -37.07 33.41 3.67
C VAL A 78 -36.84 32.19 4.58
N SER A 79 -37.89 31.65 5.20
CA SER A 79 -37.80 30.47 6.07
C SER A 79 -37.47 29.20 5.29
N VAL A 80 -38.02 29.03 4.09
CA VAL A 80 -37.76 27.87 3.21
C VAL A 80 -36.34 27.93 2.68
N THR A 81 -35.85 29.10 2.27
CA THR A 81 -34.46 29.28 1.83
C THR A 81 -33.47 28.96 2.95
N ARG A 82 -33.70 29.45 4.17
CA ARG A 82 -32.87 29.11 5.34
C ARG A 82 -32.89 27.61 5.67
N HIS A 83 -34.03 26.94 5.47
CA HIS A 83 -34.11 25.50 5.66
C HIS A 83 -33.29 24.76 4.60
N ASP A 84 -33.39 25.17 3.33
CA ASP A 84 -32.62 24.59 2.24
C ASP A 84 -31.11 24.77 2.45
N ASP A 85 -30.67 25.96 2.88
CA ASP A 85 -29.26 26.23 3.23
C ASP A 85 -28.76 25.32 4.36
N ARG A 86 -29.59 25.08 5.39
CA ARG A 86 -29.28 24.15 6.48
C ARG A 86 -29.16 22.71 5.97
N VAL A 87 -30.04 22.31 5.05
CA VAL A 87 -29.99 20.98 4.42
C VAL A 87 -28.72 20.85 3.59
N LYS A 88 -28.42 21.79 2.69
CA LYS A 88 -27.19 21.82 1.89
C LYS A 88 -25.95 21.76 2.78
N THR A 89 -25.90 22.60 3.82
CA THR A 89 -24.81 22.60 4.82
C THR A 89 -24.61 21.21 5.42
N SER A 90 -25.69 20.56 5.87
CA SER A 90 -25.65 19.22 6.43
C SER A 90 -25.16 18.17 5.41
N LYS A 91 -25.63 18.25 4.15
CA LYS A 91 -25.23 17.31 3.09
C LYS A 91 -23.77 17.49 2.67
N PHE A 92 -23.29 18.71 2.48
CA PHE A 92 -21.90 18.98 2.17
C PHE A 92 -20.96 18.50 3.28
N ASN A 93 -21.23 18.88 4.54
CA ASN A 93 -20.42 18.44 5.68
C ASN A 93 -20.45 16.92 5.89
N GLY A 94 -21.59 16.27 5.63
CA GLY A 94 -21.71 14.82 5.61
C GLY A 94 -20.84 14.17 4.51
N CYS A 95 -20.82 14.76 3.31
CA CYS A 95 -20.03 14.28 2.19
C CYS A 95 -18.52 14.51 2.40
N LEU A 96 -18.11 15.66 2.93
CA LEU A 96 -16.72 15.93 3.33
C LEU A 96 -16.19 14.81 4.24
N TRP A 97 -16.99 14.40 5.23
CA TRP A 97 -16.64 13.29 6.12
C TRP A 97 -16.59 11.92 5.43
N LEU A 98 -17.46 11.67 4.44
CA LEU A 98 -17.38 10.42 3.67
C LEU A 98 -16.11 10.35 2.83
N LEU A 99 -15.69 11.50 2.27
CA LEU A 99 -14.45 11.65 1.51
C LEU A 99 -13.21 11.56 2.40
N SER A 100 -13.28 11.86 3.71
CA SER A 100 -12.14 11.73 4.61
C SER A 100 -11.81 10.30 5.04
N ILE A 101 -12.71 9.34 4.81
CA ILE A 101 -12.48 7.96 5.21
C ILE A 101 -11.44 7.35 4.25
N PRO A 102 -10.35 6.71 4.73
CA PRO A 102 -9.25 6.27 3.86
C PRO A 102 -9.67 5.27 2.77
N ALA A 103 -9.08 5.34 1.58
CA ALA A 103 -9.28 4.33 0.54
C ALA A 103 -8.72 2.94 0.97
N ASN A 104 -9.21 1.86 0.38
CA ASN A 104 -8.63 0.52 0.60
C ASN A 104 -7.37 0.31 -0.25
N ILE A 105 -7.37 0.86 -1.46
CA ILE A 105 -6.23 0.83 -2.38
C ILE A 105 -5.31 1.97 -1.99
N ALA A 106 -4.05 1.66 -1.68
CA ALA A 106 -2.98 2.63 -1.37
C ALA A 106 -3.43 3.84 -0.53
N PRO A 107 -3.98 3.65 0.70
CA PRO A 107 -4.71 4.66 1.46
C PRO A 107 -3.99 6.01 1.60
N TYR A 108 -2.69 5.97 1.86
CA TYR A 108 -1.85 7.17 2.01
C TYR A 108 -1.61 7.89 0.68
N ARG A 109 -1.42 7.16 -0.43
CA ARG A 109 -1.22 7.76 -1.76
C ARG A 109 -2.51 8.34 -2.31
N SER A 110 -3.67 7.77 -1.97
CA SER A 110 -4.97 8.31 -2.37
C SER A 110 -5.39 9.57 -1.62
N THR A 111 -4.64 10.02 -0.61
CA THR A 111 -4.99 11.20 0.18
C THR A 111 -5.07 12.47 -0.67
N SER A 112 -4.20 12.65 -1.67
CA SER A 112 -4.23 13.79 -2.60
C SER A 112 -5.56 13.89 -3.35
N ILE A 113 -6.05 12.77 -3.87
CA ILE A 113 -7.35 12.67 -4.54
C ILE A 113 -8.50 13.02 -3.57
N GLN A 114 -8.42 12.52 -2.33
CA GLN A 114 -9.42 12.82 -1.30
C GLN A 114 -9.43 14.31 -0.95
N GLN A 115 -8.26 14.95 -0.87
CA GLN A 115 -8.12 16.38 -0.65
C GLN A 115 -8.73 17.19 -1.79
N GLN A 116 -8.36 16.89 -3.03
CA GLN A 116 -8.93 17.57 -4.21
C GLN A 116 -10.46 17.47 -4.22
N ALA A 117 -11.01 16.27 -3.96
CA ALA A 117 -12.44 16.05 -3.85
C ALA A 117 -13.09 16.86 -2.70
N GLN A 118 -12.43 17.01 -1.56
CA GLN A 118 -12.92 17.87 -0.47
C GLN A 118 -12.88 19.36 -0.85
N PHE A 119 -11.84 19.82 -1.54
CA PHE A 119 -11.69 21.20 -1.97
C PHE A 119 -12.78 21.62 -2.96
N GLU A 120 -13.21 20.73 -3.85
CA GLU A 120 -14.36 20.97 -4.72
C GLU A 120 -15.65 21.28 -3.95
N LEU A 121 -15.92 20.52 -2.88
CA LEU A 121 -17.09 20.76 -2.02
C LEU A 121 -16.95 22.06 -1.22
N LEU A 122 -15.77 22.32 -0.66
CA LEU A 122 -15.51 23.55 0.11
C LEU A 122 -15.62 24.79 -0.78
N ARG A 123 -15.14 24.73 -2.02
CA ARG A 123 -15.29 25.79 -3.02
C ARG A 123 -16.77 26.06 -3.30
N ALA A 124 -17.58 25.02 -3.51
CA ALA A 124 -19.02 25.17 -3.72
C ALA A 124 -19.75 25.76 -2.50
N MET A 125 -19.31 25.42 -1.28
CA MET A 125 -19.84 26.03 -0.05
C MET A 125 -19.48 27.52 0.08
N ALA A 126 -18.26 27.88 -0.31
CA ALA A 126 -17.75 29.26 -0.26
C ALA A 126 -18.38 30.17 -1.33
N THR A 127 -18.70 29.64 -2.51
CA THR A 127 -19.34 30.41 -3.59
C THR A 127 -20.84 30.59 -3.42
N HIS A 128 -21.49 29.76 -2.59
CA HIS A 128 -22.90 29.90 -2.26
C HIS A 128 -23.19 31.22 -1.55
N LYS A 129 -24.35 31.83 -1.82
CA LYS A 129 -24.81 33.08 -1.19
C LYS A 129 -26.13 32.82 -0.45
N PRO A 130 -26.18 32.95 0.89
CA PRO A 130 -25.07 33.23 1.81
C PRO A 130 -24.08 32.07 1.92
N VAL A 131 -22.85 32.33 2.36
CA VAL A 131 -21.80 31.31 2.51
C VAL A 131 -22.27 30.19 3.43
N LEU A 132 -22.11 28.94 2.99
CA LEU A 132 -22.48 27.77 3.80
C LEU A 132 -21.37 27.47 4.81
N PRO A 133 -21.66 27.39 6.12
CA PRO A 133 -20.62 27.23 7.13
C PRO A 133 -20.04 25.81 7.18
N VAL A 134 -18.75 25.72 7.48
CA VAL A 134 -18.10 24.45 7.83
C VAL A 134 -18.43 24.10 9.28
N THR A 135 -18.99 22.92 9.49
CA THR A 135 -19.33 22.42 10.83
C THR A 135 -18.14 21.72 11.47
N ARG A 136 -18.21 21.43 12.77
CA ARG A 136 -17.23 20.54 13.45
C ARG A 136 -16.95 19.25 12.66
N GLN A 137 -17.97 18.64 12.05
CA GLN A 137 -17.79 17.43 11.25
C GLN A 137 -16.98 17.70 9.97
N GLY A 138 -17.21 18.85 9.32
CA GLY A 138 -16.44 19.28 8.16
C GLY A 138 -14.98 19.56 8.51
N TYR A 139 -14.71 20.30 9.59
CA TYR A 139 -13.33 20.52 10.06
C TYR A 139 -12.61 19.21 10.37
N ARG A 140 -13.24 18.30 11.12
CA ARG A 140 -12.68 16.96 11.40
C ARG A 140 -12.40 16.18 10.12
N ALA A 141 -13.23 16.33 9.09
CA ALA A 141 -13.02 15.67 7.82
C ALA A 141 -11.77 16.19 7.10
N VAL A 142 -11.56 17.50 7.12
CA VAL A 142 -10.38 18.13 6.52
C VAL A 142 -9.12 17.77 7.33
N VAL A 143 -9.15 17.89 8.66
CA VAL A 143 -8.03 17.50 9.55
C VAL A 143 -7.62 16.04 9.33
N ALA A 144 -8.58 15.12 9.21
CA ALA A 144 -8.28 13.70 8.99
C ALA A 144 -7.53 13.43 7.67
N VAL A 145 -7.82 14.19 6.61
CA VAL A 145 -7.11 14.12 5.32
C VAL A 145 -5.74 14.80 5.44
N GLN A 146 -5.65 15.98 6.05
CA GLN A 146 -4.37 16.69 6.23
C GLN A 146 -3.36 15.88 7.06
N LEU A 147 -3.80 15.21 8.13
CA LEU A 147 -2.94 14.30 8.91
C LEU A 147 -2.41 13.10 8.11
N ALA A 148 -3.11 12.72 7.05
CA ALA A 148 -2.77 11.59 6.20
C ALA A 148 -1.87 11.96 5.01
N HIS A 149 -1.50 13.23 4.84
CA HIS A 149 -0.58 13.67 3.80
C HIS A 149 0.89 13.52 4.19
N LYS A 150 1.77 13.45 3.19
CA LYS A 150 3.20 13.72 3.38
C LYS A 150 3.41 15.17 3.84
N LYS A 151 4.52 15.41 4.52
CA LYS A 151 4.93 16.76 4.92
C LYS A 151 5.06 17.64 3.67
N THR A 152 4.63 18.90 3.75
CA THR A 152 4.99 19.89 2.72
C THR A 152 6.47 20.21 2.79
N PHE A 153 6.98 20.96 1.80
CA PHE A 153 8.36 21.41 1.80
C PHE A 153 8.70 22.24 3.06
N GLU A 154 7.81 23.15 3.46
CA GLU A 154 7.96 23.99 4.65
C GLU A 154 7.87 23.15 5.94
N GLU A 155 6.90 22.23 6.02
CA GLU A 155 6.79 21.31 7.16
C GLU A 155 8.01 20.41 7.29
N ARG A 156 8.61 20.00 6.16
CA ARG A 156 9.82 19.18 6.12
C ARG A 156 11.02 19.96 6.64
N GLN A 157 11.23 21.18 6.17
CA GLN A 157 12.30 22.05 6.68
C GLN A 157 12.13 22.32 8.18
N SER A 158 10.90 22.61 8.62
CA SER A 158 10.62 22.81 10.04
C SER A 158 10.92 21.55 10.87
N ALA A 159 10.62 20.36 10.34
CA ALA A 159 10.97 19.10 10.97
C ALA A 159 12.49 18.86 11.04
N GLU A 160 13.26 19.31 10.05
CA GLU A 160 14.73 19.24 10.07
C GLU A 160 15.35 20.19 11.11
N LEU A 161 14.69 21.30 11.44
CA LEU A 161 15.10 22.24 12.50
C LEU A 161 14.71 21.80 13.91
N LYS A 162 14.04 20.65 14.07
CA LYS A 162 13.73 20.13 15.41
C LYS A 162 14.99 19.63 16.10
N ALA A 163 15.12 20.02 17.36
CA ALA A 163 16.17 19.60 18.27
C ALA A 163 16.23 18.08 18.36
N PRO A 164 17.43 17.51 18.54
CA PRO A 164 17.57 16.12 18.87
C PRO A 164 17.23 15.79 20.33
N SER A 165 16.94 16.77 21.18
CA SER A 165 16.44 16.54 22.54
C SER A 165 14.92 16.28 22.54
N TRP A 166 14.39 15.74 23.65
CA TRP A 166 12.95 15.56 23.86
C TRP A 166 12.46 16.41 25.03
N PRO A 167 11.43 17.28 24.86
CA PRO A 167 10.67 17.52 23.62
C PRO A 167 11.47 18.19 22.50
N PRO A 168 11.11 17.94 21.22
CA PRO A 168 11.85 18.39 20.04
C PRO A 168 11.56 19.86 19.68
N TRP A 169 12.07 20.79 20.49
CA TRP A 169 11.96 22.23 20.25
C TRP A 169 12.70 22.67 18.99
N LYS A 170 12.33 23.82 18.40
CA LYS A 170 13.07 24.37 17.25
C LYS A 170 14.46 24.79 17.71
N GLU A 171 15.48 24.36 16.97
CA GLU A 171 16.87 24.80 17.12
C GLU A 171 17.34 25.48 15.84
N GLU A 172 17.97 26.65 16.00
CA GLU A 172 18.60 27.37 14.89
C GLU A 172 19.95 26.73 14.59
N LYS A 173 20.09 26.13 13.40
CA LYS A 173 21.32 25.41 13.00
C LYS A 173 22.26 26.31 12.20
N LEU A 174 21.68 27.20 11.38
CA LEU A 174 22.38 28.15 10.53
C LEU A 174 21.91 29.57 10.84
N GLY A 175 22.74 30.58 10.57
CA GLY A 175 22.38 31.99 10.79
C GLY A 175 21.13 32.44 10.01
N ILE A 176 20.84 31.79 8.87
CA ILE A 176 19.64 32.02 8.06
C ILE A 176 18.35 31.46 8.69
N ASP A 177 18.44 30.53 9.65
CA ASP A 177 17.28 29.89 10.26
C ASP A 177 16.54 30.82 11.24
N SER A 178 17.25 31.80 11.78
CA SER A 178 16.69 32.87 12.62
C SER A 178 15.73 33.78 11.83
N GLN A 179 16.01 33.98 10.54
CA GLN A 179 15.20 34.81 9.63
C GLN A 179 13.97 34.07 9.07
N ARG A 180 13.94 32.74 9.18
CA ARG A 180 12.97 31.85 8.50
C ARG A 180 11.57 31.81 9.13
N GLY A 181 11.33 32.61 10.18
CA GLY A 181 10.03 32.70 10.84
C GLY A 181 9.50 31.36 11.41
N ASN A 182 8.16 31.25 11.46
CA ASN A 182 7.42 30.08 11.99
C ASN A 182 6.78 29.24 10.88
N GLU A 183 7.22 29.42 9.63
CA GLU A 183 6.70 28.67 8.49
C GLU A 183 6.91 27.17 8.69
N GLY A 184 5.88 26.37 8.38
CA GLY A 184 5.90 24.92 8.58
C GLY A 184 5.86 24.42 10.03
N MET A 185 6.06 25.27 11.05
CA MET A 185 5.99 24.87 12.47
C MET A 185 4.58 24.42 12.87
N PHE A 186 3.58 25.15 12.37
CA PHE A 186 2.18 24.74 12.44
C PHE A 186 1.85 23.98 11.16
N SER A 187 1.77 22.66 11.25
CA SER A 187 1.37 21.81 10.13
C SER A 187 0.00 22.20 9.58
N ARG A 188 -0.29 21.87 8.32
CA ARG A 188 -1.60 22.11 7.69
C ARG A 188 -2.76 21.57 8.53
N ALA A 189 -2.59 20.40 9.14
CA ALA A 189 -3.59 19.83 10.04
C ALA A 189 -3.81 20.72 11.28
N MET A 190 -2.74 21.28 11.86
CA MET A 190 -2.82 22.20 12.98
C MET A 190 -3.46 23.53 12.62
N GLN A 191 -3.19 24.06 11.42
CA GLN A 191 -3.81 25.28 10.93
C GLN A 191 -5.34 25.12 10.83
N VAL A 192 -5.82 23.99 10.33
CA VAL A 192 -7.26 23.68 10.27
C VAL A 192 -7.86 23.53 11.68
N LEU A 193 -7.12 22.97 12.64
CA LEU A 193 -7.55 22.91 14.05
C LEU A 193 -7.64 24.31 14.67
N SER A 194 -6.70 25.20 14.38
CA SER A 194 -6.76 26.61 14.83
C SER A 194 -7.99 27.32 14.25
N GLN A 195 -8.22 27.21 12.94
CA GLN A 195 -9.40 27.78 12.29
C GLN A 195 -10.71 27.23 12.87
N MET A 196 -10.73 25.94 13.22
CA MET A 196 -11.87 25.33 13.89
C MET A 196 -12.14 25.96 15.26
N LYS A 197 -11.09 26.27 16.03
CA LYS A 197 -11.20 26.97 17.32
C LYS A 197 -11.68 28.41 17.12
N ASP A 198 -11.15 29.11 16.12
CA ASP A 198 -11.55 30.49 15.77
C ASP A 198 -13.01 30.57 15.31
N ALA A 199 -13.52 29.51 14.66
CA ALA A 199 -14.93 29.34 14.34
C ALA A 199 -15.83 29.00 15.55
N GLY A 200 -15.28 28.97 16.77
CA GLY A 200 -16.00 28.74 18.02
C GLY A 200 -16.13 27.28 18.45
N TYR A 201 -15.46 26.33 17.77
CA TYR A 201 -15.50 24.93 18.16
C TYR A 201 -14.33 24.55 19.07
N SER A 202 -14.60 24.45 20.38
CA SER A 202 -13.60 23.96 21.34
C SER A 202 -13.14 22.53 21.05
N HIS A 203 -11.87 22.23 21.34
CA HIS A 203 -11.30 20.91 21.19
C HIS A 203 -11.95 19.90 22.14
N ARG A 204 -12.05 18.66 21.64
CA ARG A 204 -12.43 17.46 22.40
C ARG A 204 -11.34 16.41 22.18
N LEU A 205 -11.49 15.26 22.81
CA LEU A 205 -10.53 14.15 22.72
C LEU A 205 -10.05 13.84 21.29
N TRP A 206 -10.94 13.88 20.29
CA TRP A 206 -10.55 13.61 18.89
C TRP A 206 -9.62 14.71 18.33
N GLU A 207 -9.92 15.97 18.61
CA GLU A 207 -9.12 17.13 18.22
C GLU A 207 -7.79 17.18 18.97
N ASP A 208 -7.78 16.84 20.27
CA ASP A 208 -6.55 16.79 21.08
C ASP A 208 -5.60 15.69 20.59
N ILE A 209 -6.12 14.50 20.26
CA ILE A 209 -5.34 13.43 19.62
C ILE A 209 -4.80 13.89 18.26
N SER A 210 -5.63 14.59 17.48
CA SER A 210 -5.22 15.13 16.17
C SER A 210 -4.11 16.16 16.32
N SER A 211 -4.16 17.00 17.35
CA SER A 211 -3.13 17.98 17.70
C SER A 211 -1.79 17.29 17.98
N ILE A 212 -1.77 16.25 18.83
CA ILE A 212 -0.56 15.48 19.17
C ILE A 212 0.07 14.85 17.93
N LEU A 213 -0.74 14.33 17.01
CA LEU A 213 -0.25 13.75 15.74
C LEU A 213 0.21 14.82 14.76
N ALA A 214 -0.42 16.01 14.78
CA ALA A 214 -0.07 17.16 13.95
C ALA A 214 1.19 17.89 14.44
N GLY A 215 1.78 17.48 15.56
CA GLY A 215 3.08 17.95 16.05
C GLY A 215 3.06 18.77 17.34
N TRP A 216 1.92 18.85 18.05
CA TRP A 216 1.79 19.64 19.28
C TRP A 216 0.91 18.96 20.33
N ASP A 217 1.45 18.75 21.53
CA ASP A 217 0.71 18.17 22.65
C ASP A 217 -0.23 19.20 23.31
N THR A 218 -1.13 18.69 24.14
CA THR A 218 -2.11 19.42 24.95
C THR A 218 -1.50 20.39 25.96
N ASP A 219 -0.23 20.23 26.31
CA ASP A 219 0.54 21.16 27.16
C ASP A 219 1.37 22.16 26.35
N HIS A 220 1.14 22.22 25.03
CA HIS A 220 1.87 23.06 24.07
C HIS A 220 3.34 22.67 23.86
N SER A 221 3.79 21.53 24.36
CA SER A 221 5.08 20.98 23.96
C SER A 221 5.04 20.45 22.52
N PRO A 222 6.12 20.59 21.74
CA PRO A 222 6.19 20.04 20.40
C PRO A 222 6.30 18.51 20.45
N THR A 223 5.78 17.85 19.43
CA THR A 223 5.92 16.41 19.20
C THR A 223 6.39 16.16 17.75
N VAL A 224 6.67 14.92 17.39
CA VAL A 224 6.94 14.58 15.98
C VAL A 224 5.62 14.59 15.20
N GLN A 225 5.56 15.44 14.16
CA GLN A 225 4.44 15.44 13.21
C GLN A 225 4.39 14.08 12.52
N THR A 226 3.34 13.32 12.81
CA THR A 226 3.22 11.91 12.45
C THR A 226 2.03 11.69 11.55
N ARG A 227 2.32 11.16 10.36
CA ARG A 227 1.31 10.84 9.35
C ARG A 227 0.36 9.76 9.85
N ALA A 228 -0.94 10.06 9.91
CA ALA A 228 -1.91 9.18 10.58
C ALA A 228 -3.27 9.12 9.90
N MET A 229 -3.82 7.90 9.81
CA MET A 229 -5.21 7.67 9.43
C MET A 229 -6.09 7.72 10.69
N MET A 230 -6.88 8.78 10.81
CA MET A 230 -7.68 9.02 12.01
C MET A 230 -8.83 8.03 12.16
N ARG A 231 -9.08 7.62 13.41
CA ARG A 231 -10.28 6.83 13.74
C ARG A 231 -11.52 7.71 13.66
N ARG A 232 -12.67 7.06 13.46
CA ARG A 232 -13.96 7.74 13.47
C ARG A 232 -14.23 8.33 14.86
N PRO A 233 -14.77 9.56 14.98
CA PRO A 233 -15.07 10.18 16.26
C PRO A 233 -15.98 9.35 17.17
N GLN A 234 -16.89 8.57 16.60
CA GLN A 234 -17.79 7.69 17.36
C GLN A 234 -17.04 6.59 18.13
N ALA A 235 -15.84 6.21 17.67
CA ALA A 235 -14.98 5.25 18.38
C ALA A 235 -14.20 5.89 19.54
N LEU A 236 -14.26 7.22 19.67
CA LEU A 236 -13.61 8.01 20.71
C LEU A 236 -14.65 8.86 21.45
N PRO A 237 -15.60 8.22 22.17
CA PRO A 237 -16.65 8.96 22.88
C PRO A 237 -16.04 9.80 24.00
N ASP A 238 -16.40 11.09 24.00
CA ASP A 238 -15.98 12.05 25.01
C ASP A 238 -16.85 11.88 26.26
N ARG A 239 -16.43 11.03 27.20
CA ARG A 239 -17.08 10.96 28.53
C ARG A 239 -16.65 12.21 29.30
N HIS A 240 -17.63 12.99 29.74
CA HIS A 240 -17.39 14.22 30.49
C HIS A 240 -16.55 13.89 31.75
N GLY A 241 -15.41 14.57 31.92
CA GLY A 241 -14.69 14.61 33.22
C GLY A 241 -13.23 14.10 33.27
N SER A 242 -12.67 13.48 32.22
CA SER A 242 -11.24 13.11 32.24
C SER A 242 -10.58 13.27 30.87
N LYS A 243 -10.46 14.52 30.43
CA LYS A 243 -9.84 14.87 29.14
C LYS A 243 -8.36 14.51 29.10
N THR A 244 -7.62 14.68 30.19
CA THR A 244 -6.14 14.63 30.24
C THR A 244 -5.51 13.23 30.40
N ASN A 245 -6.28 12.22 30.82
CA ASN A 245 -5.75 10.88 31.13
C ASN A 245 -6.33 9.75 30.24
N HIS A 246 -6.95 10.11 29.12
CA HIS A 246 -7.47 9.11 28.19
C HIS A 246 -6.33 8.36 27.49
N HIS A 247 -6.34 7.02 27.55
CA HIS A 247 -5.30 6.15 27.01
C HIS A 247 -4.97 6.41 25.52
N GLU A 248 -5.96 6.74 24.68
CA GLU A 248 -5.71 7.04 23.25
C GLU A 248 -4.83 8.28 23.03
N MET A 249 -4.78 9.24 23.96
CA MET A 249 -3.82 10.34 23.88
C MET A 249 -2.39 9.87 24.14
N TRP A 250 -2.21 8.96 25.09
CA TRP A 250 -0.91 8.34 25.36
C TRP A 250 -0.45 7.47 24.20
N VAL A 251 -1.37 6.77 23.52
CA VAL A 251 -1.08 6.10 22.24
C VAL A 251 -0.58 7.11 21.21
N ALA A 252 -1.23 8.28 21.10
CA ALA A 252 -0.79 9.33 20.18
C ALA A 252 0.61 9.87 20.55
N ARG A 253 0.87 10.14 21.84
CA ARG A 253 2.18 10.58 22.34
C ARG A 253 3.30 9.62 21.99
N ILE A 254 3.11 8.32 22.30
CA ILE A 254 4.08 7.26 21.98
C ILE A 254 4.33 7.17 20.46
N ARG A 255 3.28 7.32 19.65
CA ARG A 255 3.42 7.27 18.18
C ARG A 255 4.19 8.50 17.65
N SER A 256 3.93 9.67 18.22
CA SER A 256 4.55 10.96 17.87
C SER A 256 5.95 11.18 18.47
N THR A 257 6.70 10.12 18.77
CA THR A 257 8.12 10.19 19.12
C THR A 257 9.00 9.79 17.94
N ARG A 258 10.28 10.16 17.97
CA ARG A 258 11.27 9.79 16.95
C ARG A 258 12.00 8.49 17.30
N THR A 259 12.36 8.30 18.57
CA THR A 259 13.19 7.16 19.02
C THR A 259 12.41 6.19 19.92
N VAL A 260 12.99 5.01 20.13
CA VAL A 260 12.47 4.02 21.10
C VAL A 260 12.52 4.58 22.52
N ARG A 261 13.61 5.24 22.90
CA ARG A 261 13.81 5.78 24.26
C ARG A 261 12.80 6.87 24.61
N GLU A 262 12.49 7.76 23.67
CA GLU A 262 11.44 8.76 23.81
C GLU A 262 10.06 8.11 23.98
N ALA A 263 9.75 7.11 23.14
CA ALA A 263 8.50 6.34 23.26
C ALA A 263 8.39 5.63 24.62
N TRP A 264 9.51 5.07 25.09
CA TRP A 264 9.61 4.41 26.37
C TRP A 264 9.41 5.38 27.54
N ALA A 265 9.97 6.59 27.48
CA ALA A 265 9.72 7.64 28.46
C ALA A 265 8.22 7.98 28.56
N CYS A 266 7.52 8.10 27.42
CA CYS A 266 6.07 8.29 27.40
C CYS A 266 5.30 7.09 27.99
N PHE A 267 5.77 5.87 27.73
CA PHE A 267 5.17 4.65 28.26
C PHE A 267 5.33 4.54 29.79
N LEU A 268 6.52 4.83 30.32
CA LEU A 268 6.79 4.87 31.76
C LEU A 268 5.95 5.96 32.44
N SER A 269 5.90 7.16 31.85
CA SER A 269 5.06 8.26 32.36
C SER A 269 3.57 7.88 32.46
N TYR A 270 3.09 7.02 31.56
CA TYR A 270 1.73 6.49 31.63
C TYR A 270 1.55 5.52 32.81
N GLN A 271 2.55 4.67 33.08
CA GLN A 271 2.54 3.74 34.22
C GLN A 271 2.66 4.48 35.55
N ASP A 272 3.53 5.48 35.65
CA ASP A 272 3.77 6.27 36.87
C ASP A 272 2.53 7.04 37.33
N ARG A 273 1.64 7.40 36.39
CA ARG A 273 0.34 8.00 36.69
C ARG A 273 -0.69 7.01 37.23
N GLY A 274 -0.33 5.73 37.38
CA GLY A 274 -1.22 4.68 37.89
C GLY A 274 -2.41 4.39 36.98
N LEU A 275 -2.32 4.68 35.67
CA LEU A 275 -3.43 4.50 34.75
C LEU A 275 -3.66 3.01 34.43
N PRO A 276 -4.91 2.56 34.21
CA PRO A 276 -5.22 1.14 34.01
C PRO A 276 -4.55 0.59 32.75
N PRO A 277 -3.83 -0.55 32.79
CA PRO A 277 -3.10 -1.06 31.63
C PRO A 277 -4.06 -1.35 30.47
N LYS A 278 -3.72 -0.83 29.28
CA LYS A 278 -4.50 -1.02 28.04
C LYS A 278 -3.64 -1.61 26.93
N GLY A 279 -4.15 -2.67 26.28
CA GLY A 279 -3.42 -3.34 25.19
C GLY A 279 -3.02 -2.42 24.03
N SER A 280 -3.74 -1.32 23.78
CA SER A 280 -3.37 -0.35 22.74
C SER A 280 -2.10 0.46 23.06
N ILE A 281 -1.82 0.70 24.35
CA ILE A 281 -0.58 1.38 24.80
C ILE A 281 0.61 0.46 24.56
N TYR A 282 0.48 -0.80 24.97
CA TYR A 282 1.49 -1.83 24.72
C TYR A 282 1.69 -2.04 23.21
N ALA A 283 0.62 -2.09 22.42
CA ALA A 283 0.73 -2.19 20.97
C ALA A 283 1.53 -1.03 20.36
N ALA A 284 1.29 0.21 20.79
CA ALA A 284 2.03 1.38 20.30
C ALA A 284 3.52 1.35 20.68
N MET A 285 3.85 0.90 21.89
CA MET A 285 5.24 0.76 22.33
C MET A 285 5.95 -0.40 21.61
N ALA A 286 5.30 -1.55 21.50
CA ALA A 286 5.82 -2.71 20.78
C ALA A 286 6.00 -2.41 19.28
N GLU A 287 5.12 -1.61 18.67
CA GLU A 287 5.31 -1.08 17.32
C GLU A 287 6.66 -0.36 17.19
N LYS A 288 7.03 0.50 18.15
CA LYS A 288 8.33 1.20 18.14
C LYS A 288 9.51 0.25 18.23
N LEU A 289 9.43 -0.76 19.11
CA LEU A 289 10.48 -1.78 19.26
C LEU A 289 10.67 -2.60 17.96
N ILE A 290 9.56 -3.07 17.37
CA ILE A 290 9.57 -3.86 16.14
C ILE A 290 10.15 -3.06 14.98
N TYR A 291 9.71 -1.82 14.79
CA TYR A 291 10.18 -1.01 13.67
C TYR A 291 11.63 -0.56 13.84
N ARG A 292 12.12 -0.34 15.07
CA ARG A 292 13.54 -0.04 15.28
C ARG A 292 14.43 -1.22 14.90
N ARG A 293 14.05 -2.44 15.27
CA ARG A 293 14.77 -3.64 14.84
C ARG A 293 14.78 -3.75 13.32
N ASN A 294 13.62 -3.60 12.68
CA ASN A 294 13.52 -3.69 11.23
C ASN A 294 14.38 -2.63 10.50
N THR A 295 14.47 -1.40 11.01
CA THR A 295 15.31 -0.35 10.42
C THR A 295 16.79 -0.66 10.52
N ILE A 296 17.23 -1.31 11.61
CA ILE A 296 18.61 -1.76 11.78
C ILE A 296 18.92 -2.89 10.78
N GLU A 297 18.05 -3.90 10.69
CA GLU A 297 18.21 -5.04 9.78
C GLU A 297 18.23 -4.64 8.30
N SER A 298 17.49 -3.59 7.93
CA SER A 298 17.39 -3.13 6.54
C SER A 298 18.36 -1.99 6.19
N GLU A 299 19.31 -1.64 7.07
CA GLU A 299 20.24 -0.50 6.90
C GLU A 299 19.53 0.82 6.54
N PHE A 300 18.30 1.00 7.03
CA PHE A 300 17.43 2.10 6.63
C PHE A 300 18.03 3.46 6.97
N ASP A 301 18.73 3.53 8.11
CA ASP A 301 19.36 4.74 8.63
C ASP A 301 20.38 5.34 7.66
N GLN A 302 20.98 4.53 6.77
CA GLN A 302 21.97 4.97 5.78
C GLN A 302 21.35 5.29 4.41
N LEU A 303 20.28 4.58 4.05
CA LEU A 303 19.72 4.58 2.70
C LEU A 303 18.52 5.51 2.51
N SER A 304 17.89 5.95 3.60
CA SER A 304 16.62 6.67 3.55
C SER A 304 16.75 8.14 3.94
N HIS A 305 16.05 9.00 3.20
CA HIS A 305 15.88 10.43 3.52
C HIS A 305 14.53 10.73 4.21
N ALA A 306 13.80 9.70 4.66
CA ALA A 306 12.55 9.90 5.40
C ALA A 306 12.82 10.62 6.73
N LEU A 307 11.97 11.58 7.09
CA LEU A 307 12.05 12.24 8.39
C LEU A 307 11.16 11.53 9.42
N PRO A 308 11.42 11.73 10.72
CA PRO A 308 10.57 11.19 11.77
C PRO A 308 9.09 11.53 11.52
N GLY A 309 8.24 10.50 11.59
CA GLY A 309 6.80 10.60 11.41
C GLY A 309 6.31 10.59 9.95
N ASP A 310 7.19 10.47 8.95
CA ASP A 310 6.80 10.26 7.54
C ASP A 310 6.25 8.84 7.31
N GLY A 311 6.90 7.83 7.89
CA GLY A 311 6.49 6.43 7.86
C GLY A 311 6.45 5.79 9.26
N ARG A 312 6.81 4.49 9.31
CA ARG A 312 6.76 3.67 10.54
C ARG A 312 8.14 3.42 11.15
N GLU A 313 9.19 3.75 10.40
CA GLU A 313 10.57 3.75 10.81
C GLU A 313 10.78 4.46 12.15
N VAL A 314 11.72 3.93 12.94
CA VAL A 314 12.12 4.51 14.22
C VAL A 314 13.60 4.82 14.13
N HIS A 315 13.93 6.08 14.35
CA HIS A 315 15.27 6.60 14.13
C HIS A 315 16.21 6.23 15.29
N PRO A 316 17.54 6.26 15.06
CA PRO A 316 18.53 6.04 16.10
C PRO A 316 18.46 7.11 17.19
N GLU A 317 19.04 6.79 18.35
CA GLU A 317 19.22 7.76 19.42
C GLU A 317 20.17 8.90 18.99
N PRO A 318 20.04 10.10 19.59
CA PRO A 318 20.98 11.19 19.35
C PRO A 318 22.44 10.80 19.62
N ALA A 319 23.37 11.32 18.82
CA ALA A 319 24.80 11.05 18.99
C ALA A 319 25.37 11.68 20.27
N SER A 320 24.77 12.77 20.75
CA SER A 320 25.19 13.51 21.94
C SER A 320 24.42 13.04 23.16
N ALA A 321 25.14 12.66 24.22
CA ALA A 321 24.55 12.23 25.48
C ALA A 321 23.69 13.31 26.16
N ARG A 322 23.89 14.60 25.83
CA ARG A 322 23.07 15.71 26.35
C ARG A 322 21.65 15.71 25.80
N ASP A 323 21.48 15.17 24.59
CA ASP A 323 20.21 15.16 23.88
C ASP A 323 19.42 13.86 24.14
N ILE A 324 20.07 12.87 24.76
CA ILE A 324 19.44 11.61 25.15
C ILE A 324 18.53 11.87 26.36
N ILE A 325 17.25 11.54 26.22
CA ILE A 325 16.31 11.59 27.33
C ILE A 325 16.65 10.55 28.40
N TYR A 326 16.69 11.00 29.66
CA TYR A 326 16.82 10.11 30.80
C TYR A 326 15.55 9.24 30.96
N VAL A 327 15.74 7.94 31.13
CA VAL A 327 14.70 6.99 31.52
C VAL A 327 15.21 6.14 32.69
N PRO A 328 14.36 5.83 33.69
CA PRO A 328 14.79 5.08 34.87
C PRO A 328 15.12 3.61 34.58
N THR A 329 14.56 3.05 33.51
CA THR A 329 14.88 1.70 33.03
C THR A 329 15.06 1.71 31.51
N GLU A 330 15.98 0.91 31.00
CA GLU A 330 16.19 0.76 29.56
C GLU A 330 14.97 0.14 28.87
N PRO A 331 14.71 0.47 27.59
CA PRO A 331 13.66 -0.18 26.81
C PRO A 331 13.93 -1.70 26.67
N PRO A 332 12.94 -2.57 26.95
CA PRO A 332 13.09 -4.01 26.83
C PRO A 332 13.11 -4.50 25.37
N SER A 333 13.52 -5.74 25.15
CA SER A 333 13.28 -6.43 23.88
C SER A 333 11.78 -6.67 23.64
N VAL A 334 11.40 -7.00 22.40
CA VAL A 334 9.99 -7.29 22.05
C VAL A 334 9.43 -8.44 22.89
N ASP A 335 10.21 -9.51 23.06
CA ASP A 335 9.77 -10.71 23.80
C ASP A 335 9.62 -10.43 25.29
N GLU A 336 10.62 -9.79 25.92
CA GLU A 336 10.54 -9.36 27.32
C GLU A 336 9.34 -8.42 27.56
N PHE A 337 9.08 -7.50 26.62
CA PHE A 337 7.96 -6.58 26.70
C PHE A 337 6.61 -7.30 26.58
N LEU A 338 6.51 -8.34 25.75
CA LEU A 338 5.33 -9.19 25.65
C LEU A 338 5.11 -9.99 26.92
N ASP A 339 6.17 -10.47 27.58
CA ASP A 339 6.05 -11.14 28.88
C ASP A 339 5.57 -10.19 29.98
N GLN A 340 6.06 -8.94 30.00
CA GLN A 340 5.52 -7.89 30.88
C GLN A 340 4.03 -7.65 30.61
N MET A 341 3.63 -7.56 29.34
CA MET A 341 2.23 -7.39 28.94
C MET A 341 1.36 -8.56 29.42
N ARG A 342 1.85 -9.80 29.30
CA ARG A 342 1.16 -11.02 29.76
C ARG A 342 1.04 -11.08 31.28
N GLY A 343 2.08 -10.67 32.00
CA GLY A 343 2.06 -10.56 33.46
C GLY A 343 0.98 -9.60 33.97
N ARG A 344 0.54 -8.64 33.15
CA ARG A 344 -0.60 -7.74 33.42
C ARG A 344 -1.95 -8.30 32.96
N GLY A 345 -2.01 -9.56 32.52
CA GLY A 345 -3.23 -10.21 32.03
C GLY A 345 -3.68 -9.74 30.63
N LEU A 346 -2.82 -9.03 29.90
CA LEU A 346 -3.12 -8.56 28.55
C LEU A 346 -2.55 -9.53 27.50
N ARG A 347 -3.25 -9.66 26.37
CA ARG A 347 -2.82 -10.53 25.26
C ARG A 347 -2.82 -9.80 23.91
N PRO A 348 -1.87 -10.08 23.00
CA PRO A 348 -1.88 -9.53 21.66
C PRO A 348 -3.13 -9.92 20.87
N SER A 349 -3.72 -8.96 20.13
CA SER A 349 -4.91 -9.20 19.32
C SER A 349 -5.00 -8.26 18.12
N GLY A 350 -5.87 -8.60 17.16
CA GLY A 350 -6.17 -7.76 15.99
C GLY A 350 -4.91 -7.37 15.20
N ARG A 351 -4.77 -6.08 14.89
CA ARG A 351 -3.63 -5.56 14.10
C ARG A 351 -2.29 -5.74 14.80
N PHE A 352 -2.26 -5.67 16.13
CA PHE A 352 -1.02 -5.84 16.89
C PHE A 352 -0.49 -7.27 16.77
N LEU A 353 -1.36 -8.28 16.92
CA LEU A 353 -0.98 -9.68 16.65
C LEU A 353 -0.50 -9.87 15.21
N GLY A 354 -1.21 -9.28 14.24
CA GLY A 354 -0.78 -9.36 12.84
C GLY A 354 0.62 -8.77 12.63
N LEU A 355 0.94 -7.64 13.26
CA LEU A 355 2.29 -7.06 13.19
C LEU A 355 3.35 -7.98 13.79
N LEU A 356 3.09 -8.56 14.98
CA LEU A 356 3.99 -9.52 15.61
C LEU A 356 4.31 -10.68 14.68
N LEU A 357 3.28 -11.31 14.09
CA LEU A 357 3.43 -12.42 13.14
C LEU A 357 4.24 -12.01 11.89
N GLN A 358 4.03 -10.80 11.36
CA GLN A 358 4.77 -10.32 10.20
C GLN A 358 6.24 -9.99 10.51
N SER A 359 6.55 -9.72 11.77
CA SER A 359 7.88 -9.33 12.26
C SER A 359 8.61 -10.46 12.98
N ALA A 360 8.06 -11.67 13.00
CA ALA A 360 8.70 -12.80 13.66
C ALA A 360 9.97 -13.21 12.90
N THR A 361 11.07 -13.30 13.64
CA THR A 361 12.41 -13.66 13.14
C THR A 361 12.54 -15.15 12.84
N SER A 362 11.65 -15.98 13.38
CA SER A 362 11.60 -17.42 13.14
C SER A 362 10.16 -17.91 13.10
N LEU A 363 9.94 -19.10 12.51
CA LEU A 363 8.65 -19.78 12.60
C LEU A 363 8.21 -20.00 14.05
N ARG A 364 9.15 -20.40 14.92
CA ARG A 364 8.92 -20.65 16.35
C ARG A 364 8.39 -19.42 17.07
N SER A 365 9.10 -18.29 17.00
CA SER A 365 8.65 -17.04 17.63
C SER A 365 7.26 -16.61 17.14
N GLY A 366 6.97 -16.81 15.85
CA GLY A 366 5.65 -16.55 15.30
C GLY A 366 4.55 -17.46 15.85
N LEU A 367 4.86 -18.73 16.11
CA LEU A 367 3.94 -19.67 16.77
C LEU A 367 3.78 -19.33 18.27
N ASP A 368 4.83 -18.93 18.95
CA ASP A 368 4.79 -18.48 20.35
C ASP A 368 3.87 -17.24 20.51
N TYR A 369 3.98 -16.27 19.59
CA TYR A 369 3.08 -15.12 19.53
C TYR A 369 1.62 -15.54 19.30
N LEU A 370 1.39 -16.56 18.49
CA LEU A 370 0.05 -17.10 18.23
C LEU A 370 -0.52 -17.76 19.49
N GLN A 371 0.26 -18.57 20.21
CA GLN A 371 -0.14 -19.23 21.45
C GLN A 371 -0.45 -18.23 22.57
N CYS A 372 0.35 -17.17 22.68
CA CYS A 372 0.17 -16.13 23.71
C CYS A 372 -0.92 -15.10 23.35
N SER A 373 -1.56 -15.23 22.18
CA SER A 373 -2.55 -14.28 21.68
C SER A 373 -3.93 -14.40 22.36
N GLY A 374 -4.79 -13.43 22.06
CA GLY A 374 -6.20 -13.45 22.43
C GLY A 374 -7.10 -14.30 21.50
N LEU A 375 -6.53 -15.12 20.60
CA LEU A 375 -7.31 -16.03 19.75
C LEU A 375 -7.87 -17.21 20.54
N ALA A 376 -8.99 -17.76 20.07
CA ALA A 376 -9.57 -18.96 20.67
C ALA A 376 -8.69 -20.19 20.40
N LYS A 377 -8.66 -21.16 21.34
CA LYS A 377 -7.85 -22.38 21.21
C LYS A 377 -8.11 -23.13 19.89
N ALA A 378 -9.38 -23.27 19.49
CA ALA A 378 -9.76 -23.89 18.22
C ALA A 378 -9.19 -23.16 16.99
N GLN A 379 -9.06 -21.83 17.05
CA GLN A 379 -8.47 -21.05 15.97
C GLN A 379 -6.96 -21.29 15.88
N ILE A 380 -6.27 -21.33 17.03
CA ILE A 380 -4.83 -21.61 17.11
C ILE A 380 -4.55 -23.01 16.57
N GLU A 381 -5.30 -24.02 17.04
CA GLU A 381 -5.19 -25.40 16.58
C GLU A 381 -5.43 -25.53 15.06
N THR A 382 -6.45 -24.85 14.52
CA THR A 382 -6.71 -24.88 13.07
C THR A 382 -5.55 -24.28 12.26
N LEU A 383 -4.89 -23.26 12.80
CA LEU A 383 -3.74 -22.61 12.15
C LEU A 383 -2.44 -23.41 12.31
N SER A 384 -2.21 -24.08 13.46
CA SER A 384 -0.95 -24.78 13.75
C SER A 384 -0.90 -26.21 13.22
N ILE A 385 -2.03 -26.86 12.96
CA ILE A 385 -2.07 -28.27 12.56
C ILE A 385 -2.00 -28.42 11.03
N VAL A 386 -0.93 -29.04 10.52
CA VAL A 386 -0.80 -29.46 9.13
C VAL A 386 -1.52 -30.80 8.93
N ARG A 387 -2.66 -30.78 8.22
CA ARG A 387 -3.47 -31.98 7.91
C ARG A 387 -3.26 -32.41 6.46
N ALA A 388 -2.86 -33.66 6.23
CA ALA A 388 -2.62 -34.20 4.88
C ALA A 388 -3.90 -34.28 4.01
N LYS A 389 -5.09 -34.41 4.62
CA LYS A 389 -6.39 -34.47 3.92
C LYS A 389 -7.24 -33.23 4.23
N SER A 390 -7.71 -32.57 3.17
CA SER A 390 -8.63 -31.42 3.28
C SER A 390 -10.00 -31.78 3.89
N ARG A 391 -10.42 -33.04 3.81
CA ARG A 391 -11.72 -33.52 4.35
C ARG A 391 -11.74 -33.71 5.88
N THR A 392 -10.60 -33.57 6.55
CA THR A 392 -10.45 -33.87 7.99
C THR A 392 -10.69 -32.67 8.90
N TYR A 393 -11.16 -31.54 8.37
CA TYR A 393 -11.56 -30.41 9.20
C TYR A 393 -12.98 -30.64 9.73
N HIS A 394 -13.10 -30.83 11.05
CA HIS A 394 -14.41 -30.91 11.71
C HIS A 394 -15.17 -29.60 11.49
N THR A 395 -16.50 -29.68 11.39
CA THR A 395 -17.37 -28.53 11.09
C THR A 395 -17.24 -27.39 12.10
N LEU A 396 -17.04 -27.71 13.38
CA LEU A 396 -16.84 -26.74 14.46
C LEU A 396 -15.50 -25.98 14.35
N ASP A 397 -14.44 -26.62 13.84
CA ASP A 397 -13.12 -25.97 13.60
C ASP A 397 -13.23 -24.91 12.49
N LEU A 398 -14.04 -25.18 11.47
CA LEU A 398 -14.18 -24.34 10.27
C LEU A 398 -14.90 -23.02 10.57
N ASP A 399 -15.94 -23.03 11.40
CA ASP A 399 -16.65 -21.79 11.74
C ASP A 399 -15.79 -20.84 12.58
N ALA A 400 -15.00 -21.38 13.52
CA ALA A 400 -14.03 -20.60 14.27
C ALA A 400 -12.92 -20.02 13.35
N PHE A 401 -12.46 -20.82 12.40
CA PHE A 401 -11.50 -20.41 11.37
C PHE A 401 -12.04 -19.28 10.50
N HIS A 402 -13.29 -19.36 10.02
CA HIS A 402 -13.89 -18.31 9.20
C HIS A 402 -14.12 -16.99 9.95
N LYS A 403 -14.27 -17.03 11.28
CA LYS A 403 -14.38 -15.84 12.14
C LYS A 403 -13.04 -15.12 12.37
N LEU A 404 -11.90 -15.69 11.98
CA LEU A 404 -10.60 -15.04 12.11
C LEU A 404 -10.56 -13.70 11.33
N PRO A 405 -9.98 -12.62 11.88
CA PRO A 405 -9.79 -11.39 11.12
C PRO A 405 -8.85 -11.58 9.92
N ASP A 406 -9.23 -11.07 8.75
CA ASP A 406 -8.48 -11.28 7.49
C ASP A 406 -7.02 -10.82 7.57
N PHE A 407 -6.76 -9.70 8.26
CA PHE A 407 -5.40 -9.19 8.45
C PHE A 407 -4.53 -10.14 9.29
N VAL A 408 -5.08 -10.75 10.36
CA VAL A 408 -4.36 -11.73 11.18
C VAL A 408 -4.08 -12.98 10.37
N PHE A 409 -5.10 -13.44 9.63
CA PHE A 409 -4.97 -14.59 8.73
C PHE A 409 -3.85 -14.39 7.70
N ALA A 410 -3.86 -13.29 6.93
CA ALA A 410 -2.81 -13.03 5.96
C ALA A 410 -1.43 -12.82 6.60
N SER A 411 -1.37 -12.26 7.81
CA SER A 411 -0.11 -12.14 8.56
C SER A 411 0.47 -13.51 8.93
N PHE A 412 -0.39 -14.45 9.33
CA PHE A 412 0.03 -15.84 9.56
C PHE A 412 0.44 -16.55 8.27
N ILE A 413 -0.29 -16.33 7.16
CA ILE A 413 0.12 -16.82 5.84
C ILE A 413 1.48 -16.25 5.45
N LYS A 414 1.73 -14.96 5.69
CA LYS A 414 3.04 -14.32 5.48
C LYS A 414 4.12 -15.00 6.31
N LEU A 415 3.88 -15.25 7.61
CA LEU A 415 4.82 -15.96 8.49
C LEU A 415 5.24 -17.32 7.89
N LEU A 416 4.26 -18.15 7.50
CA LEU A 416 4.50 -19.44 6.89
C LEU A 416 5.28 -19.33 5.57
N CYS A 417 4.94 -18.34 4.75
CA CYS A 417 5.61 -18.06 3.48
C CYS A 417 7.05 -17.58 3.66
N THR A 418 7.31 -16.69 4.63
CA THR A 418 8.63 -16.15 4.93
C THR A 418 9.57 -17.26 5.36
N HIS A 419 9.14 -18.09 6.33
CA HIS A 419 9.92 -19.17 6.94
C HIS A 419 9.69 -20.53 6.26
N SER A 420 9.56 -20.50 4.94
CA SER A 420 9.37 -21.70 4.12
C SER A 420 10.64 -22.19 3.42
N ASP A 421 11.80 -21.55 3.61
CA ASP A 421 13.04 -21.97 2.95
C ASP A 421 13.44 -23.39 3.38
N ILE A 422 14.01 -24.16 2.45
CA ILE A 422 14.37 -25.57 2.64
C ILE A 422 15.89 -25.64 2.61
N ALA A 423 16.51 -25.56 3.79
CA ALA A 423 17.96 -25.38 3.92
C ALA A 423 18.79 -26.69 3.99
N SER A 424 18.20 -27.87 4.23
CA SER A 424 19.03 -29.09 4.34
C SER A 424 18.28 -30.43 4.29
N LEU A 425 17.00 -30.47 3.93
CA LEU A 425 16.28 -31.74 3.87
C LEU A 425 16.67 -32.50 2.59
N ASP A 426 17.51 -33.52 2.82
CA ASP A 426 18.02 -34.56 1.94
C ASP A 426 19.38 -34.30 1.26
N ILE A 427 20.47 -34.63 1.98
CA ILE A 427 21.81 -34.86 1.40
C ILE A 427 21.80 -36.03 0.38
N GLY A 428 20.74 -36.85 0.33
CA GLY A 428 20.63 -38.02 -0.56
C GLY A 428 19.57 -37.97 -1.67
N ASN A 429 18.65 -37.01 -1.68
CA ASN A 429 17.49 -37.03 -2.60
C ASN A 429 17.72 -36.18 -3.84
N ARG A 430 18.13 -36.85 -4.93
CA ARG A 430 18.33 -36.25 -6.26
C ARG A 430 17.04 -35.75 -6.91
N ASN A 431 15.85 -36.09 -6.39
CA ASN A 431 14.60 -35.64 -6.99
C ASN A 431 14.27 -34.20 -6.54
N ILE A 432 14.51 -33.23 -7.42
CA ILE A 432 14.18 -31.83 -7.18
C ILE A 432 12.67 -31.58 -7.09
N LEU A 433 11.86 -32.35 -7.83
CA LEU A 433 10.42 -32.14 -7.92
C LEU A 433 9.71 -33.01 -6.86
N THR A 434 9.50 -32.44 -5.67
CA THR A 434 8.68 -33.04 -4.59
C THR A 434 7.54 -32.11 -4.16
N ALA A 435 6.52 -32.65 -3.48
CA ALA A 435 5.38 -31.88 -3.01
C ALA A 435 5.76 -30.76 -2.02
N ASP A 436 6.79 -30.98 -1.19
CA ASP A 436 7.23 -30.00 -0.20
C ASP A 436 8.04 -28.86 -0.85
N ARG A 437 8.82 -29.19 -1.89
CA ARG A 437 9.65 -28.22 -2.65
C ARG A 437 8.80 -27.40 -3.64
N PHE A 438 7.90 -28.05 -4.39
CA PHE A 438 7.07 -27.44 -5.43
C PHE A 438 5.57 -27.74 -5.23
N PRO A 439 4.94 -27.24 -4.14
CA PRO A 439 3.58 -27.60 -3.72
C PRO A 439 2.48 -27.17 -4.70
N ALA A 440 2.77 -26.28 -5.65
CA ALA A 440 1.81 -25.92 -6.69
C ALA A 440 1.82 -26.86 -7.90
N LEU A 441 2.93 -27.55 -8.16
CA LEU A 441 3.07 -28.47 -9.29
C LEU A 441 2.72 -29.91 -8.90
N ILE A 442 3.18 -30.35 -7.72
CA ILE A 442 3.00 -31.73 -7.25
C ILE A 442 1.92 -31.83 -6.17
N ALA A 443 1.09 -32.86 -6.25
CA ALA A 443 0.20 -33.25 -5.16
C ALA A 443 1.01 -33.95 -4.07
N ALA A 444 0.78 -33.60 -2.79
CA ALA A 444 1.27 -34.46 -1.72
C ALA A 444 0.65 -35.86 -1.87
N ASP A 445 1.49 -36.90 -1.82
CA ASP A 445 1.02 -38.28 -1.87
C ASP A 445 0.11 -38.54 -0.65
N CYS A 446 -1.07 -39.10 -0.90
CA CYS A 446 -2.10 -39.31 0.12
C CYS A 446 -1.73 -40.39 1.16
N SER A 447 -0.58 -41.05 1.01
CA SER A 447 -0.20 -42.28 1.71
C SER A 447 0.76 -42.10 2.90
N THR A 448 1.38 -40.93 3.12
CA THR A 448 2.51 -40.82 4.08
C THR A 448 2.57 -39.50 4.88
N GLY A 449 1.48 -39.13 5.58
CA GLY A 449 1.57 -38.00 6.52
C GLY A 449 0.63 -38.11 7.71
N ALA A 450 1.21 -38.37 8.89
CA ALA A 450 0.55 -38.11 10.17
C ALA A 450 0.18 -36.62 10.30
N LYS A 451 -0.79 -36.33 11.16
CA LYS A 451 -1.10 -34.96 11.60
C LYS A 451 0.17 -34.37 12.22
N VAL A 452 0.67 -33.26 11.68
CA VAL A 452 1.83 -32.54 12.26
C VAL A 452 1.33 -31.29 12.95
N ASP A 453 1.66 -31.14 14.22
CA ASP A 453 1.47 -29.88 14.94
C ASP A 453 2.74 -29.05 14.79
N LEU A 454 2.64 -27.89 14.12
CA LEU A 454 3.78 -27.00 13.91
C LEU A 454 4.36 -26.50 15.24
N ILE A 455 3.53 -26.36 16.27
CA ILE A 455 3.96 -25.93 17.60
C ILE A 455 4.87 -27.01 18.19
N ALA A 456 4.37 -28.23 18.34
CA ALA A 456 5.13 -29.35 18.90
C ALA A 456 6.43 -29.60 18.11
N TYR A 457 6.35 -29.55 16.78
CA TYR A 457 7.54 -29.67 15.93
C TYR A 457 8.60 -28.61 16.23
N SER A 458 8.19 -27.35 16.43
CA SER A 458 9.11 -26.25 16.72
C SER A 458 9.76 -26.33 18.11
N GLU A 459 9.07 -26.96 19.06
CA GLU A 459 9.61 -27.25 20.40
C GLU A 459 10.63 -28.40 20.34
N GLU A 460 10.34 -29.45 19.56
CA GLU A 460 11.24 -30.60 19.35
C GLU A 460 12.50 -30.23 18.57
N HIS A 461 12.42 -29.23 17.67
CA HIS A 461 13.52 -28.82 16.79
C HIS A 461 13.86 -27.34 16.98
N PRO A 462 14.38 -26.92 18.14
CA PRO A 462 14.57 -25.51 18.48
C PRO A 462 15.54 -24.76 17.56
N GLY A 463 16.46 -25.47 16.88
CA GLY A 463 17.38 -24.90 15.90
C GLY A 463 16.82 -24.76 14.49
N ASN A 464 15.67 -25.37 14.19
CA ASN A 464 15.04 -25.29 12.88
C ASN A 464 14.17 -24.03 12.79
N GLN A 465 14.65 -23.04 12.04
CA GLN A 465 13.89 -21.80 11.80
C GLN A 465 12.72 -21.98 10.80
N HIS A 466 12.61 -23.15 10.16
CA HIS A 466 11.73 -23.40 9.00
C HIS A 466 11.01 -24.75 9.12
N HIS A 467 9.86 -24.88 8.44
CA HIS A 467 9.17 -26.16 8.28
C HIS A 467 8.92 -26.48 6.78
N PRO A 468 9.28 -27.67 6.28
CA PRO A 468 9.21 -28.00 4.85
C PRO A 468 7.80 -27.87 4.26
N ARG A 469 6.77 -28.18 5.04
CA ARG A 469 5.35 -28.06 4.64
C ARG A 469 4.71 -26.71 4.93
N ALA A 470 5.45 -25.70 5.41
CA ALA A 470 4.87 -24.40 5.76
C ALA A 470 4.15 -23.75 4.58
N LEU A 471 4.78 -23.70 3.40
CA LEU A 471 4.16 -23.13 2.20
C LEU A 471 2.96 -23.95 1.72
N TRP A 472 3.05 -25.28 1.78
CA TRP A 472 1.94 -26.15 1.43
C TRP A 472 0.73 -25.89 2.34
N HIS A 473 0.96 -25.79 3.65
CA HIS A 473 -0.07 -25.49 4.65
C HIS A 473 -0.72 -24.14 4.40
N ALA A 474 0.09 -23.11 4.11
CA ALA A 474 -0.40 -21.78 3.74
C ALA A 474 -1.35 -21.81 2.52
N ILE A 475 -1.01 -22.60 1.49
CA ILE A 475 -1.87 -22.80 0.32
C ILE A 475 -3.18 -23.48 0.70
N GLN A 476 -3.15 -24.52 1.54
CA GLN A 476 -4.37 -25.22 1.96
C GLN A 476 -5.29 -24.32 2.78
N LEU A 477 -4.74 -23.63 3.80
CA LEU A 477 -5.48 -22.68 4.61
C LEU A 477 -6.16 -21.61 3.76
N THR A 478 -5.44 -21.06 2.78
CA THR A 478 -5.97 -20.02 1.90
C THR A 478 -7.04 -20.57 0.95
N LYS A 479 -6.89 -21.80 0.45
CA LYS A 479 -7.92 -22.46 -0.36
C LYS A 479 -9.20 -22.77 0.39
N MET A 480 -9.12 -23.03 1.70
CA MET A 480 -10.27 -23.29 2.57
C MET A 480 -10.99 -22.00 3.02
N ARG A 481 -10.36 -20.84 2.89
CA ARG A 481 -10.95 -19.55 3.26
C ARG A 481 -12.18 -19.25 2.37
N ARG A 482 -13.34 -18.94 2.99
CA ARG A 482 -14.56 -18.56 2.25
C ARG A 482 -14.43 -17.20 1.57
N ALA A 483 -13.97 -16.19 2.32
CA ALA A 483 -13.83 -14.84 1.80
C ALA A 483 -12.52 -14.72 0.98
N PRO A 484 -12.58 -14.26 -0.28
CA PRO A 484 -11.38 -13.95 -1.05
C PRO A 484 -10.63 -12.79 -0.37
N TYR A 485 -9.34 -12.98 -0.11
CA TYR A 485 -8.50 -11.94 0.48
C TYR A 485 -7.15 -11.89 -0.24
N THR A 486 -6.96 -10.87 -1.08
CA THR A 486 -5.81 -10.71 -1.97
C THR A 486 -4.45 -10.80 -1.25
N PRO A 487 -4.22 -10.14 -0.09
CA PRO A 487 -2.89 -10.16 0.54
C PRO A 487 -2.35 -11.56 0.87
N ALA A 488 -3.22 -12.50 1.28
CA ALA A 488 -2.81 -13.88 1.53
C ALA A 488 -2.29 -14.57 0.25
N TRP A 489 -2.98 -14.36 -0.88
CA TRP A 489 -2.56 -14.88 -2.18
C TRP A 489 -1.28 -14.21 -2.68
N THR A 490 -1.12 -12.91 -2.48
CA THR A 490 0.11 -12.18 -2.82
C THR A 490 1.32 -12.74 -2.07
N HIS A 491 1.18 -13.04 -0.77
CA HIS A 491 2.25 -13.68 0.02
C HIS A 491 2.60 -15.09 -0.47
N ILE A 492 1.59 -15.89 -0.84
CA ILE A 492 1.80 -17.21 -1.46
C ILE A 492 2.52 -17.07 -2.79
N LEU A 493 2.08 -16.16 -3.65
CA LEU A 493 2.68 -15.92 -4.96
C LEU A 493 4.15 -15.51 -4.82
N SER A 494 4.44 -14.58 -3.91
CA SER A 494 5.81 -14.18 -3.57
C SER A 494 6.66 -15.40 -3.16
N ALA A 495 6.18 -16.22 -2.22
CA ALA A 495 6.92 -17.39 -1.76
C ALA A 495 7.13 -18.47 -2.83
N LEU A 496 6.15 -18.69 -3.72
CA LEU A 496 6.28 -19.64 -4.83
C LEU A 496 7.31 -19.21 -5.88
N THR A 497 7.58 -17.90 -5.97
CA THR A 497 8.52 -17.30 -6.92
C THR A 497 9.93 -17.06 -6.35
N ARG A 498 10.14 -17.34 -5.05
CA ARG A 498 11.43 -17.20 -4.36
C ARG A 498 12.34 -18.42 -4.60
N ASP A 499 13.64 -18.17 -4.59
CA ASP A 499 14.69 -19.20 -4.64
C ASP A 499 14.82 -19.87 -3.24
N ARG A 500 13.85 -20.71 -2.87
CA ARG A 500 13.71 -21.40 -1.56
C ARG A 500 14.70 -22.54 -1.28
N LEU A 501 15.47 -23.00 -2.28
CA LEU A 501 16.36 -24.16 -2.13
C LEU A 501 17.78 -23.62 -1.94
N THR A 502 18.25 -23.61 -0.70
CA THR A 502 19.56 -23.10 -0.32
C THR A 502 20.50 -24.26 0.03
N GLY A 503 21.78 -24.15 -0.34
CA GLY A 503 22.79 -25.19 -0.08
C GLY A 503 22.88 -26.28 -1.16
N TYR A 504 24.12 -26.63 -1.54
CA TYR A 504 24.52 -27.72 -2.45
C TYR A 504 24.05 -27.72 -3.92
N TYR A 505 23.07 -26.90 -4.27
CA TYR A 505 22.56 -26.80 -5.64
C TYR A 505 23.39 -25.80 -6.48
N GLY A 506 24.17 -26.31 -7.45
CA GLY A 506 24.95 -25.51 -8.40
C GLY A 506 24.10 -24.60 -9.32
N PRO A 507 24.73 -23.85 -10.24
CA PRO A 507 24.05 -22.88 -11.11
C PRO A 507 22.87 -23.45 -11.90
N ARG A 508 23.02 -24.67 -12.46
CA ARG A 508 21.96 -25.35 -13.23
C ARG A 508 20.70 -25.63 -12.40
N SER A 509 20.83 -26.01 -11.15
CA SER A 509 19.68 -26.24 -10.25
C SER A 509 18.97 -24.95 -9.85
N ARG A 510 19.69 -23.83 -9.73
CA ARG A 510 19.06 -22.51 -9.52
C ARG A 510 18.26 -22.07 -10.74
N SER A 511 18.81 -22.27 -11.95
CA SER A 511 18.06 -22.01 -13.19
C SER A 511 16.80 -22.88 -13.30
N LEU A 512 16.91 -24.18 -12.99
CA LEU A 512 15.76 -25.07 -12.95
C LEU A 512 14.69 -24.60 -11.96
N GLN A 513 15.11 -24.18 -10.77
CA GLN A 513 14.20 -23.65 -9.75
C GLN A 513 13.44 -22.42 -10.25
N ARG A 514 14.11 -21.46 -10.89
CA ARG A 514 13.48 -20.23 -11.42
C ARG A 514 12.44 -20.53 -12.49
N ILE A 515 12.73 -21.47 -13.40
CA ILE A 515 11.79 -21.90 -14.43
C ILE A 515 10.58 -22.61 -13.81
N LEU A 516 10.79 -23.52 -12.86
CA LEU A 516 9.70 -24.19 -12.15
C LEU A 516 8.88 -23.21 -11.30
N ALA A 517 9.52 -22.20 -10.70
CA ALA A 517 8.88 -21.16 -9.91
C ALA A 517 7.91 -20.30 -10.75
N TRP A 518 8.27 -19.98 -12.00
CA TRP A 518 7.35 -19.35 -12.95
C TRP A 518 6.08 -20.19 -13.18
N HIS A 519 6.23 -21.49 -13.38
CA HIS A 519 5.08 -22.40 -13.55
C HIS A 519 4.20 -22.48 -12.29
N GLN A 520 4.81 -22.39 -11.11
CA GLN A 520 4.06 -22.27 -9.85
C GLN A 520 3.26 -20.96 -9.81
N ALA A 521 3.84 -19.85 -10.28
CA ALA A 521 3.18 -18.56 -10.33
C ALA A 521 1.94 -18.58 -11.24
N LEU A 522 2.05 -19.16 -12.44
CA LEU A 522 0.92 -19.37 -13.35
C LEU A 522 -0.18 -20.23 -12.71
N ARG A 523 0.21 -21.27 -11.96
CA ARG A 523 -0.76 -22.10 -11.24
C ARG A 523 -1.46 -21.33 -10.12
N ALA A 524 -0.74 -20.52 -9.36
CA ALA A 524 -1.31 -19.65 -8.34
C ALA A 524 -2.28 -18.64 -8.95
N LEU A 525 -1.91 -18.02 -10.07
CA LEU A 525 -2.77 -17.10 -10.82
C LEU A 525 -4.08 -17.79 -11.26
N SER A 526 -4.02 -19.05 -11.69
CA SER A 526 -5.24 -19.82 -12.01
C SER A 526 -6.15 -20.04 -10.80
N TRP A 527 -5.57 -20.25 -9.60
CA TRP A 527 -6.35 -20.40 -8.37
C TRP A 527 -6.99 -19.09 -7.91
N MET A 528 -6.30 -17.97 -8.12
CA MET A 528 -6.83 -16.63 -7.84
C MET A 528 -8.02 -16.32 -8.76
N ARG A 529 -7.88 -16.55 -10.08
CA ARG A 529 -8.99 -16.38 -11.04
C ARG A 529 -10.21 -17.24 -10.71
N GLN A 530 -10.01 -18.51 -10.35
CA GLN A 530 -11.09 -19.42 -9.95
C GLN A 530 -11.87 -18.95 -8.71
N ARG A 531 -11.29 -18.05 -7.91
CA ARG A 531 -11.87 -17.52 -6.67
C ARG A 531 -12.23 -16.04 -6.75
N ASP A 532 -12.20 -15.47 -7.96
CA ASP A 532 -12.47 -14.05 -8.18
C ASP A 532 -11.59 -13.13 -7.32
N VAL A 533 -10.30 -13.50 -7.20
CA VAL A 533 -9.29 -12.71 -6.49
C VAL A 533 -8.49 -11.91 -7.52
N GLU A 534 -8.62 -10.59 -7.49
CA GLU A 534 -7.80 -9.69 -8.28
C GLU A 534 -6.32 -9.77 -7.85
N LEU A 535 -5.41 -9.77 -8.83
CA LEU A 535 -3.97 -9.87 -8.60
C LEU A 535 -3.40 -8.63 -7.88
N GLY A 536 -3.91 -7.46 -8.25
CA GLY A 536 -3.40 -6.16 -7.83
C GLY A 536 -1.98 -5.87 -8.35
N GLU A 537 -1.55 -4.63 -8.15
CA GLU A 537 -0.22 -4.15 -8.60
C GLU A 537 0.95 -4.97 -8.06
N GLU A 538 0.97 -5.27 -6.75
CA GLU A 538 2.08 -6.01 -6.14
C GLU A 538 2.17 -7.44 -6.68
N GLY A 539 1.02 -8.09 -6.90
CA GLY A 539 0.98 -9.41 -7.52
C GLY A 539 1.50 -9.38 -8.95
N PHE A 540 1.14 -8.35 -9.73
CA PHE A 540 1.64 -8.14 -11.09
C PHE A 540 3.16 -7.94 -11.11
N ARG A 541 3.69 -7.09 -10.23
CA ARG A 541 5.13 -6.88 -10.09
C ARG A 541 5.89 -8.17 -9.76
N ILE A 542 5.34 -9.01 -8.86
CA ILE A 542 5.92 -10.34 -8.55
C ILE A 542 5.96 -11.22 -9.80
N LEU A 543 4.90 -11.24 -10.62
CA LEU A 543 4.87 -12.01 -11.86
C LEU A 543 5.95 -11.51 -12.85
N CYS A 544 6.09 -10.21 -13.05
CA CYS A 544 7.11 -9.64 -13.93
C CYS A 544 8.53 -10.06 -13.48
N VAL A 545 8.84 -9.93 -12.19
CA VAL A 545 10.15 -10.32 -11.64
C VAL A 545 10.40 -11.82 -11.78
N ALA A 546 9.39 -12.66 -11.50
CA ALA A 546 9.49 -14.10 -11.64
C ALA A 546 9.70 -14.52 -13.10
N PHE A 547 8.99 -13.89 -14.03
CA PHE A 547 9.14 -14.11 -15.47
C PHE A 547 10.55 -13.75 -15.94
N THR A 548 11.04 -12.54 -15.65
CA THR A 548 12.39 -12.12 -16.04
C THR A 548 13.47 -13.07 -15.50
N LYS A 549 13.33 -13.56 -14.26
CA LYS A 549 14.26 -14.56 -13.68
C LYS A 549 14.21 -15.90 -14.41
N ALA A 550 13.03 -16.35 -14.83
CA ALA A 550 12.85 -17.59 -15.57
C ALA A 550 13.43 -17.48 -16.99
N VAL A 551 13.23 -16.35 -17.66
CA VAL A 551 13.81 -16.07 -18.99
C VAL A 551 15.34 -16.03 -18.92
N ASP A 552 15.92 -15.28 -17.97
CA ASP A 552 17.39 -15.25 -17.76
C ASP A 552 17.94 -16.65 -17.47
N ALA A 553 17.23 -17.46 -16.69
CA ALA A 553 17.61 -18.84 -16.40
C ALA A 553 17.57 -19.75 -17.64
N ALA A 554 16.52 -19.62 -18.48
CA ALA A 554 16.36 -20.38 -19.71
C ALA A 554 17.44 -20.02 -20.74
N LEU A 555 17.73 -18.72 -20.92
CA LEU A 555 18.76 -18.24 -21.84
C LEU A 555 20.17 -18.69 -21.44
N ARG A 556 20.49 -18.71 -20.13
CA ARG A 556 21.81 -19.17 -19.66
C ARG A 556 22.00 -20.68 -19.80
N HIS A 557 20.92 -21.46 -19.63
CA HIS A 557 20.97 -22.92 -19.58
C HIS A 557 19.79 -23.57 -20.34
N PRO A 558 19.80 -23.58 -21.68
CA PRO A 558 18.65 -24.01 -22.50
C PRO A 558 18.19 -25.45 -22.20
N GLY A 559 19.10 -26.41 -22.06
CA GLY A 559 18.75 -27.80 -21.71
C GLY A 559 18.09 -27.95 -20.32
N THR A 560 18.15 -26.93 -19.46
CA THR A 560 17.42 -26.92 -18.19
C THR A 560 15.93 -26.58 -18.39
N ALA A 561 15.60 -25.79 -19.41
CA ALA A 561 14.23 -25.48 -19.77
C ALA A 561 13.51 -26.74 -20.26
N GLU A 562 14.07 -27.46 -21.24
CA GLU A 562 13.56 -28.75 -21.73
C GLU A 562 13.38 -29.76 -20.59
N HIS A 563 14.38 -29.89 -19.71
CA HIS A 563 14.27 -30.76 -18.55
C HIS A 563 13.13 -30.36 -17.60
N SER A 564 12.90 -29.06 -17.41
CA SER A 564 11.77 -28.57 -16.60
C SER A 564 10.42 -28.96 -17.19
N PHE A 565 10.26 -28.89 -18.53
CA PHE A 565 9.04 -29.30 -19.22
C PHE A 565 8.82 -30.81 -19.08
N MET A 566 9.85 -31.62 -19.30
CA MET A 566 9.78 -33.06 -19.07
C MET A 566 9.34 -33.40 -17.64
N LEU A 567 9.87 -32.71 -16.63
CA LEU A 567 9.50 -32.91 -15.23
C LEU A 567 8.03 -32.54 -14.95
N ILE A 568 7.57 -31.40 -15.47
CA ILE A 568 6.18 -30.96 -15.33
C ILE A 568 5.23 -31.92 -16.05
N HIS A 569 5.58 -32.35 -17.26
CA HIS A 569 4.80 -33.30 -18.04
C HIS A 569 4.70 -34.65 -17.32
N LYS A 570 5.81 -35.21 -16.82
CA LYS A 570 5.82 -36.42 -15.97
C LYS A 570 4.94 -36.26 -14.72
N ALA A 571 4.95 -35.10 -14.08
CA ALA A 571 4.10 -34.82 -12.92
C ALA A 571 2.60 -34.70 -13.30
N ARG A 572 2.27 -34.18 -14.50
CA ARG A 572 0.90 -34.11 -15.03
C ARG A 572 0.36 -35.46 -15.48
N ILE A 573 1.18 -36.31 -16.11
CA ILE A 573 0.81 -37.67 -16.53
C ILE A 573 0.39 -38.53 -15.31
N ARG A 574 0.98 -38.31 -14.13
CA ARG A 574 0.53 -38.96 -12.89
C ARG A 574 -0.87 -38.51 -12.41
N ARG A 575 -1.46 -37.45 -12.99
CA ARG A 575 -2.77 -36.90 -12.63
C ARG A 575 -3.86 -37.13 -13.68
N LEU A 576 -3.54 -37.32 -14.96
CA LEU A 576 -4.47 -37.70 -16.03
C LEU A 576 -3.69 -38.33 -17.21
N LYS A 577 -4.12 -39.50 -17.69
CA LYS A 577 -3.71 -40.05 -18.99
C LYS A 577 -4.21 -39.12 -20.10
N ALA A 578 -3.30 -38.36 -20.73
CA ALA A 578 -3.54 -37.72 -22.03
C ALA A 578 -2.26 -37.75 -22.86
N LYS A 579 -2.44 -37.91 -24.18
CA LYS A 579 -1.47 -38.25 -25.22
C LYS A 579 -0.59 -37.05 -25.63
N ASN A 580 0.58 -37.39 -26.17
CA ASN A 580 1.66 -36.56 -26.73
C ASN A 580 1.19 -35.42 -27.66
N ASP A 581 1.97 -34.33 -27.73
CA ASP A 581 2.72 -34.00 -28.95
C ASP A 581 3.94 -33.09 -28.66
N GLY A 582 4.91 -33.06 -29.59
CA GLY A 582 6.30 -32.64 -29.38
C GLY A 582 6.75 -31.22 -29.76
N ASP A 583 8.05 -31.01 -29.52
CA ASP A 583 9.06 -30.12 -30.12
C ASP A 583 8.62 -28.85 -30.88
N ASP A 584 8.01 -27.89 -30.17
CA ASP A 584 8.02 -26.43 -30.47
C ASP A 584 7.61 -25.59 -29.22
N GLU A 585 7.96 -26.06 -28.01
CA GLU A 585 7.24 -25.64 -26.78
C GLU A 585 7.77 -24.38 -26.07
N VAL A 586 9.07 -24.04 -26.16
CA VAL A 586 9.67 -23.02 -25.28
C VAL A 586 9.31 -21.60 -25.71
N ASP A 587 9.52 -21.27 -26.98
CA ASP A 587 9.25 -19.93 -27.51
C ASP A 587 7.75 -19.64 -27.54
N ALA A 588 6.92 -20.60 -27.93
CA ALA A 588 5.46 -20.49 -27.88
C ALA A 588 4.94 -20.28 -26.45
N LEU A 589 5.55 -20.93 -25.45
CA LEU A 589 5.18 -20.76 -24.04
C LEU A 589 5.71 -19.44 -23.46
N MET A 590 6.86 -18.96 -23.89
CA MET A 590 7.38 -17.63 -23.55
C MET A 590 6.49 -16.52 -24.13
N GLN A 591 6.04 -16.66 -25.38
CA GLN A 591 5.07 -15.75 -25.99
C GLN A 591 3.72 -15.79 -25.25
N HIS A 592 3.23 -16.97 -24.90
CA HIS A 592 2.01 -17.11 -24.10
C HIS A 592 2.15 -16.45 -22.72
N ALA A 593 3.29 -16.67 -22.05
CA ALA A 593 3.61 -16.05 -20.77
C ALA A 593 3.65 -14.51 -20.86
N LEU A 594 4.22 -13.97 -21.93
CA LEU A 594 4.26 -12.54 -22.20
C LEU A 594 2.85 -11.96 -22.44
N GLN A 595 2.02 -12.65 -23.22
CA GLN A 595 0.62 -12.27 -23.43
C GLN A 595 -0.16 -12.25 -22.11
N VAL A 596 0.09 -13.21 -21.20
CA VAL A 596 -0.50 -13.19 -19.86
C VAL A 596 -0.10 -11.92 -19.11
N LEU A 597 1.17 -11.50 -19.15
CA LEU A 597 1.61 -10.27 -18.50
C LEU A 597 0.97 -9.02 -19.13
N LYS A 598 0.95 -8.90 -20.47
CA LYS A 598 0.29 -7.78 -21.17
C LYS A 598 -1.19 -7.69 -20.79
N HIS A 599 -1.90 -8.81 -20.78
CA HIS A 599 -3.31 -8.86 -20.37
C HIS A 599 -3.50 -8.48 -18.90
N GLN A 600 -2.61 -8.91 -17.99
CA GLN A 600 -2.68 -8.48 -16.59
C GLN A 600 -2.40 -6.97 -16.43
N PHE A 601 -1.53 -6.39 -17.24
CA PHE A 601 -1.29 -4.95 -17.25
C PHE A 601 -2.53 -4.18 -17.71
N ASP A 602 -3.17 -4.62 -18.80
CA ASP A 602 -4.43 -4.02 -19.27
C ASP A 602 -5.51 -4.06 -18.18
N HIS A 603 -5.70 -5.21 -17.50
CA HIS A 603 -6.63 -5.31 -16.37
C HIS A 603 -6.29 -4.40 -15.18
N LEU A 604 -5.01 -4.07 -15.00
CA LEU A 604 -4.56 -3.21 -13.92
C LEU A 604 -4.89 -1.74 -14.22
N VAL A 605 -4.65 -1.30 -15.46
CA VAL A 605 -4.70 0.12 -15.83
C VAL A 605 -6.01 0.53 -16.50
N LEU A 606 -6.70 -0.36 -17.22
CA LEU A 606 -7.86 -0.02 -18.04
C LEU A 606 -9.18 -0.47 -17.40
N PRO A 607 -10.28 0.31 -17.55
CA PRO A 607 -11.61 -0.11 -17.12
C PRO A 607 -12.03 -1.42 -17.80
N ALA A 608 -12.51 -2.40 -17.03
CA ALA A 608 -13.00 -3.68 -17.55
C ALA A 608 -14.33 -3.50 -18.32
N SER A 609 -14.28 -3.05 -19.57
CA SER A 609 -15.46 -2.93 -20.42
C SER A 609 -15.67 -4.22 -21.20
N ARG A 610 -16.56 -5.09 -20.70
CA ARG A 610 -17.08 -6.24 -21.48
C ARG A 610 -18.15 -5.85 -22.51
N THR A 611 -18.51 -4.56 -22.58
CA THR A 611 -19.44 -4.02 -23.58
C THR A 611 -18.68 -3.67 -24.85
N THR A 612 -19.14 -4.21 -25.97
CA THR A 612 -18.46 -4.31 -27.27
C THR A 612 -17.99 -2.99 -27.88
N GLU A 613 -18.54 -1.83 -27.49
CA GLU A 613 -18.13 -0.51 -28.02
C GLU A 613 -17.03 0.19 -27.19
N HIS A 614 -16.65 -0.35 -26.02
CA HIS A 614 -15.55 0.16 -25.20
C HIS A 614 -14.46 -0.89 -24.95
N ALA A 615 -14.63 -2.08 -25.54
CA ALA A 615 -13.75 -3.25 -25.38
C ALA A 615 -12.44 -3.16 -26.20
N GLU A 616 -12.28 -2.13 -27.03
CA GLU A 616 -11.14 -1.98 -27.96
C GLU A 616 -9.92 -1.27 -27.35
N ARG A 617 -9.98 -0.87 -26.07
CA ARG A 617 -8.83 -0.23 -25.41
C ARG A 617 -7.95 -1.32 -24.82
N SER A 618 -6.90 -1.73 -25.55
CA SER A 618 -5.70 -2.37 -24.99
C SER A 618 -4.55 -1.39 -25.12
N VAL A 619 -3.64 -1.36 -24.14
CA VAL A 619 -2.39 -0.59 -24.27
C VAL A 619 -1.56 -1.10 -25.46
N PHE A 620 -1.78 -2.34 -25.88
CA PHE A 620 -1.00 -3.04 -26.89
C PHE A 620 -1.76 -3.32 -28.20
N ALA A 621 -2.89 -2.66 -28.45
CA ALA A 621 -3.62 -2.74 -29.72
C ALA A 621 -3.26 -1.59 -30.68
N ALA A 622 -3.22 -1.89 -31.98
CA ALA A 622 -3.06 -0.89 -33.03
C ALA A 622 -4.40 -0.14 -33.21
N GLU A 623 -4.34 1.19 -33.15
CA GLU A 623 -5.47 2.13 -33.22
C GLU A 623 -6.20 2.37 -31.88
N MET A 624 -5.97 3.55 -31.30
CA MET A 624 -6.77 4.10 -30.22
C MET A 624 -7.21 5.50 -30.62
N ASN A 625 -8.42 5.62 -31.18
CA ASN A 625 -9.15 6.87 -31.22
C ASN A 625 -10.20 6.90 -30.10
N SER A 626 -10.46 8.10 -29.58
CA SER A 626 -11.79 8.64 -29.27
C SER A 626 -11.75 9.59 -28.07
N GLU A 627 -12.00 10.87 -28.38
CA GLU A 627 -12.56 11.86 -27.49
C GLU A 627 -13.89 11.37 -26.91
N THR A 628 -14.08 11.49 -25.59
CA THR A 628 -15.38 11.28 -24.95
C THR A 628 -15.65 12.39 -23.93
N GLN A 629 -16.79 13.06 -24.09
CA GLN A 629 -17.18 14.33 -23.45
C GLN A 629 -17.63 14.22 -21.98
N LEU A 630 -17.03 13.32 -21.19
CA LEU A 630 -17.11 13.36 -19.72
C LEU A 630 -15.74 12.95 -19.17
N HIS A 631 -15.08 13.84 -18.43
CA HIS A 631 -13.78 13.63 -17.75
C HIS A 631 -13.90 12.57 -16.63
N VAL A 632 -14.11 11.32 -17.02
CA VAL A 632 -13.90 10.14 -16.18
C VAL A 632 -12.40 9.84 -16.21
N PRO A 633 -11.76 9.48 -15.09
CA PRO A 633 -10.35 9.14 -15.09
C PRO A 633 -10.06 8.05 -16.13
N SER A 634 -8.99 8.20 -16.90
CA SER A 634 -8.62 7.27 -17.97
C SER A 634 -8.08 5.93 -17.43
N MET A 635 -7.73 5.86 -16.14
CA MET A 635 -7.10 4.69 -15.51
C MET A 635 -7.80 4.21 -14.24
N LEU A 636 -7.87 2.89 -14.06
CA LEU A 636 -8.34 2.25 -12.83
C LEU A 636 -7.30 2.35 -11.70
N GLN A 637 -6.09 1.87 -11.95
CA GLN A 637 -4.96 1.97 -11.04
C GLN A 637 -3.76 2.58 -11.77
N ILE A 638 -3.12 3.56 -11.13
CA ILE A 638 -1.86 4.12 -11.63
C ILE A 638 -0.71 3.23 -11.11
N PRO A 639 0.03 2.52 -11.98
CA PRO A 639 1.14 1.67 -11.56
C PRO A 639 2.28 2.51 -10.97
N SER A 640 2.92 2.02 -9.90
CA SER A 640 4.12 2.68 -9.38
C SER A 640 5.29 2.56 -10.36
N PRO A 641 6.27 3.48 -10.29
CA PRO A 641 7.47 3.42 -11.13
C PRO A 641 8.22 2.08 -11.01
N ALA A 642 8.22 1.44 -9.83
CA ALA A 642 8.84 0.13 -9.63
C ALA A 642 8.10 -1.00 -10.37
N THR A 643 6.78 -0.90 -10.47
CA THR A 643 5.96 -1.84 -11.25
C THR A 643 6.20 -1.66 -12.74
N LEU A 644 6.25 -0.41 -13.23
CA LEU A 644 6.60 -0.12 -14.62
C LEU A 644 8.01 -0.63 -14.96
N HIS A 645 9.00 -0.37 -14.11
CA HIS A 645 10.37 -0.88 -14.28
C HIS A 645 10.41 -2.40 -14.41
N ALA A 646 9.72 -3.12 -13.51
CA ALA A 646 9.66 -4.57 -13.54
C ALA A 646 9.03 -5.08 -14.84
N PHE A 647 8.00 -4.40 -15.34
CA PHE A 647 7.33 -4.77 -16.58
C PHE A 647 8.17 -4.46 -17.83
N VAL A 648 8.83 -3.30 -17.88
CA VAL A 648 9.83 -2.97 -18.92
C VAL A 648 10.91 -4.04 -18.98
N ARG A 649 11.42 -4.50 -17.83
CA ARG A 649 12.39 -5.60 -17.77
C ARG A 649 11.83 -6.93 -18.26
N ALA A 650 10.54 -7.20 -18.07
CA ALA A 650 9.89 -8.40 -18.60
C ALA A 650 9.81 -8.34 -20.14
N LEU A 651 9.30 -7.25 -20.71
CA LEU A 651 9.22 -7.01 -22.16
C LEU A 651 10.61 -7.07 -22.82
N GLY A 652 11.56 -6.31 -22.28
CA GLY A 652 12.93 -6.26 -22.80
C GLY A 652 13.71 -7.56 -22.67
N SER A 653 13.40 -8.41 -21.67
CA SER A 653 14.09 -9.71 -21.51
C SER A 653 13.80 -10.70 -22.63
N VAL A 654 12.67 -10.55 -23.33
CA VAL A 654 12.27 -11.37 -24.47
C VAL A 654 12.40 -10.65 -25.82
N GLY A 655 12.90 -9.40 -25.83
CA GLY A 655 13.10 -8.62 -27.06
C GLY A 655 11.81 -8.09 -27.70
N ASP A 656 10.77 -7.83 -26.89
CA ASP A 656 9.49 -7.30 -27.37
C ASP A 656 9.53 -5.76 -27.49
N ASP A 657 10.25 -5.27 -28.49
CA ASP A 657 10.45 -3.83 -28.72
C ASP A 657 9.13 -3.11 -29.05
N GLU A 658 8.26 -3.76 -29.82
CA GLU A 658 6.90 -3.28 -30.08
C GLU A 658 6.15 -3.10 -28.76
N GLY A 659 6.19 -4.08 -27.86
CA GLY A 659 5.58 -3.95 -26.54
C GLY A 659 6.17 -2.81 -25.71
N LEU A 660 7.48 -2.55 -25.81
CA LEU A 660 8.13 -1.41 -25.15
C LEU A 660 7.66 -0.07 -25.71
N LEU A 661 7.54 0.07 -27.03
CA LEU A 661 7.04 1.28 -27.69
C LEU A 661 5.57 1.55 -27.36
N HIS A 662 4.71 0.54 -27.42
CA HIS A 662 3.31 0.65 -27.00
C HIS A 662 3.17 1.11 -25.55
N LEU A 663 3.98 0.53 -24.65
CA LEU A 663 4.01 0.95 -23.25
C LEU A 663 4.47 2.40 -23.10
N LEU A 664 5.52 2.81 -23.83
CA LEU A 664 6.05 4.16 -23.79
C LEU A 664 5.05 5.20 -24.35
N HIS A 665 4.31 4.85 -25.38
CA HIS A 665 3.24 5.69 -25.94
C HIS A 665 2.12 5.92 -24.92
N TRP A 666 1.71 4.86 -24.23
CA TRP A 666 0.76 4.97 -23.12
C TRP A 666 1.31 5.80 -21.95
N MET A 667 2.59 5.61 -21.59
CA MET A 667 3.26 6.39 -20.56
C MET A 667 3.29 7.89 -20.93
N SER A 668 3.56 8.20 -22.20
CA SER A 668 3.62 9.58 -22.70
C SER A 668 2.27 10.29 -22.63
N ARG A 669 1.20 9.62 -23.08
CA ARG A 669 -0.19 10.12 -22.95
C ARG A 669 -0.65 10.33 -21.50
N SER A 670 0.02 9.69 -20.56
CA SER A 670 -0.38 9.63 -19.16
C SER A 670 0.65 10.26 -18.22
N ALA A 671 1.58 11.04 -18.76
CA ALA A 671 2.77 11.49 -18.07
C ALA A 671 2.46 12.27 -16.79
N ASP A 672 1.47 13.17 -16.82
CA ASP A 672 1.11 13.99 -15.65
C ASP A 672 0.64 13.13 -14.48
N LEU A 673 -0.26 12.17 -14.74
CA LEU A 673 -0.75 11.22 -13.73
C LEU A 673 0.39 10.34 -13.18
N LEU A 674 1.33 9.94 -14.03
CA LEU A 674 2.48 9.14 -13.63
C LEU A 674 3.49 9.93 -12.81
N LYS A 675 3.69 11.22 -13.10
CA LYS A 675 4.52 12.14 -12.31
C LYS A 675 3.91 12.40 -10.94
N GLU A 676 2.63 12.76 -10.88
CA GLU A 676 1.92 12.94 -9.60
C GLU A 676 1.98 11.66 -8.74
N ALA A 677 1.82 10.49 -9.37
CA ALA A 677 1.96 9.23 -8.67
C ALA A 677 3.41 8.98 -8.21
N ALA A 678 4.42 9.29 -9.03
CA ALA A 678 5.83 9.17 -8.68
C ALA A 678 6.18 10.04 -7.46
N ASP A 679 5.67 11.28 -7.40
CA ASP A 679 5.88 12.20 -6.26
C ASP A 679 5.36 11.64 -4.93
N GLU A 680 4.36 10.76 -4.96
CA GLU A 680 3.83 10.09 -3.76
C GLU A 680 4.69 8.91 -3.29
N HIS A 681 5.74 8.55 -4.03
CA HIS A 681 6.74 7.55 -3.66
C HIS A 681 8.07 8.21 -3.26
N ALA A 682 8.64 7.79 -2.12
CA ALA A 682 9.91 8.36 -1.63
C ALA A 682 11.09 8.28 -2.62
N ASN A 683 11.12 7.26 -3.48
CA ASN A 683 12.11 7.08 -4.55
C ASN A 683 11.44 7.04 -5.94
N GLY A 684 10.28 7.69 -6.09
CA GLY A 684 9.46 7.63 -7.30
C GLY A 684 10.20 8.12 -8.53
N ASP A 685 10.76 9.33 -8.47
CA ASP A 685 11.47 9.94 -9.60
C ASP A 685 12.71 9.16 -10.00
N LYS A 686 13.53 8.76 -9.02
CA LYS A 686 14.71 7.92 -9.27
C LYS A 686 14.33 6.60 -9.96
N MET A 687 13.23 5.99 -9.53
CA MET A 687 12.74 4.74 -10.12
C MET A 687 12.08 4.96 -11.48
N MET A 688 11.41 6.09 -11.71
CA MET A 688 10.88 6.46 -13.02
C MET A 688 12.03 6.72 -14.00
N ARG A 689 13.08 7.44 -13.58
CA ARG A 689 14.30 7.63 -14.35
C ARG A 689 14.94 6.29 -14.71
N ARG A 690 15.07 5.39 -13.73
CA ARG A 690 15.56 4.02 -13.94
C ARG A 690 14.68 3.20 -14.90
N THR A 691 13.38 3.49 -14.97
CA THR A 691 12.44 2.89 -15.93
C THR A 691 12.76 3.34 -17.35
N LEU A 692 12.92 4.65 -17.57
CA LEU A 692 13.31 5.19 -18.88
C LEU A 692 14.69 4.69 -19.32
N VAL A 693 15.67 4.63 -18.41
CA VAL A 693 17.00 4.07 -18.69
C VAL A 693 16.88 2.61 -19.14
N ALA A 694 16.04 1.81 -18.47
CA ALA A 694 15.83 0.42 -18.87
C ALA A 694 15.21 0.29 -20.26
N ILE A 695 14.23 1.14 -20.62
CA ILE A 695 13.64 1.16 -21.97
C ILE A 695 14.74 1.40 -23.01
N ARG A 696 15.56 2.44 -22.80
CA ARG A 696 16.69 2.76 -23.69
C ARG A 696 17.65 1.59 -23.86
N VAL A 697 18.09 0.98 -22.75
CA VAL A 697 19.00 -0.17 -22.74
C VAL A 697 18.48 -1.32 -23.61
N PHE A 698 17.18 -1.64 -23.52
CA PHE A 698 16.62 -2.76 -24.27
C PHE A 698 16.48 -2.46 -25.77
N LEU A 699 16.05 -1.25 -26.15
CA LEU A 699 15.96 -0.83 -27.55
C LEU A 699 17.35 -0.78 -28.21
N GLU A 700 18.39 -0.30 -27.49
CA GLU A 700 19.76 -0.24 -28.00
C GLU A 700 20.45 -1.60 -28.09
N ARG A 701 20.15 -2.53 -27.17
CA ARG A 701 20.77 -3.87 -27.18
C ARG A 701 20.46 -4.65 -28.46
N ARG A 702 19.33 -4.39 -29.10
CA ARG A 702 19.00 -4.98 -30.42
C ARG A 702 19.78 -4.29 -31.54
N GLN A 703 19.92 -2.97 -31.49
CA GLN A 703 20.72 -2.20 -32.47
C GLN A 703 22.15 -2.73 -32.56
N GLN A 704 22.78 -3.02 -31.42
CA GLN A 704 24.13 -3.61 -31.37
C GLN A 704 24.22 -5.01 -31.98
N ARG A 705 23.11 -5.75 -32.08
CA ARG A 705 23.06 -7.05 -32.78
C ARG A 705 22.88 -6.93 -34.29
N ILE A 706 22.38 -5.78 -34.78
CA ILE A 706 22.05 -5.54 -36.20
C ILE A 706 23.21 -4.86 -36.95
N ASP A 707 24.27 -4.45 -36.25
CA ASP A 707 25.53 -3.93 -36.81
C ASP A 707 25.35 -2.72 -37.76
N THR A 708 24.36 -1.88 -37.48
CA THR A 708 24.04 -0.67 -38.25
C THR A 708 24.46 0.60 -37.51
N ARG A 709 25.16 1.50 -38.21
CA ARG A 709 25.61 2.82 -37.69
C ARG A 709 24.49 3.88 -37.61
N VAL A 710 23.27 3.54 -38.04
CA VAL A 710 22.10 4.45 -38.08
C VAL A 710 21.20 4.14 -36.88
N PRO A 711 20.79 5.11 -36.06
CA PRO A 711 19.84 4.87 -34.96
C PRO A 711 18.60 4.13 -35.47
N SER A 712 18.17 3.05 -34.80
CA SER A 712 16.92 2.37 -35.18
C SER A 712 15.74 3.33 -35.08
N ASP A 713 14.78 3.23 -36.00
CA ASP A 713 13.53 4.01 -36.00
C ASP A 713 12.84 3.98 -34.63
N SER A 714 12.88 2.83 -33.94
CA SER A 714 12.34 2.65 -32.58
C SER A 714 12.97 3.54 -31.51
N ILE A 715 14.27 3.85 -31.61
CA ILE A 715 14.96 4.75 -30.65
C ILE A 715 14.56 6.19 -30.93
N VAL A 716 14.47 6.57 -32.21
CA VAL A 716 14.03 7.92 -32.62
C VAL A 716 12.61 8.17 -32.13
N GLU A 717 11.69 7.21 -32.37
CA GLU A 717 10.32 7.28 -31.87
C GLU A 717 10.26 7.37 -30.34
N ALA A 718 11.06 6.58 -29.63
CA ALA A 718 11.09 6.62 -28.17
C ALA A 718 11.60 7.97 -27.62
N CYS A 719 12.63 8.55 -28.23
CA CYS A 719 13.10 9.90 -27.91
C CYS A 719 12.01 10.96 -28.12
N ASP A 720 11.32 10.89 -29.26
CA ASP A 720 10.24 11.82 -29.60
C ASP A 720 9.08 11.73 -28.60
N LEU A 721 8.70 10.51 -28.19
CA LEU A 721 7.65 10.30 -27.19
C LEU A 721 8.03 10.89 -25.82
N VAL A 722 9.27 10.67 -25.37
CA VAL A 722 9.76 11.19 -24.08
C VAL A 722 9.83 12.71 -24.08
N SER A 723 10.27 13.34 -25.18
CA SER A 723 10.38 14.80 -25.30
C SER A 723 9.06 15.54 -25.03
N ARG A 724 7.91 14.89 -25.29
CA ARG A 724 6.56 15.44 -25.09
C ARG A 724 6.05 15.36 -23.65
N THR A 725 6.76 14.69 -22.76
CA THR A 725 6.30 14.36 -21.40
C THR A 725 6.91 15.25 -20.33
N GLY A 726 7.88 16.10 -20.67
CA GLY A 726 8.71 16.82 -19.70
C GLY A 726 9.63 15.91 -18.87
N TRP A 727 9.87 14.67 -19.31
CA TRP A 727 11.01 13.86 -18.90
C TRP A 727 12.15 14.03 -19.90
N ASP A 728 13.39 13.90 -19.44
CA ASP A 728 14.55 13.91 -20.32
C ASP A 728 14.86 12.50 -20.84
N TRP A 729 15.43 12.39 -22.04
CA TRP A 729 15.98 11.11 -22.49
C TRP A 729 17.19 10.70 -21.62
N PRO A 730 17.37 9.41 -21.28
CA PRO A 730 18.53 8.95 -20.53
C PRO A 730 19.86 9.27 -21.22
N SER A 731 20.90 9.60 -20.45
CA SER A 731 22.26 9.80 -20.95
C SER A 731 23.05 8.48 -21.09
N ASP A 732 24.14 8.49 -21.87
CA ASP A 732 24.98 7.30 -22.07
C ASP A 732 25.63 6.82 -20.76
N ALA A 733 25.99 7.76 -19.88
CA ALA A 733 26.54 7.45 -18.57
C ALA A 733 25.54 6.65 -17.71
N GLU A 734 24.27 7.02 -17.74
CA GLU A 734 23.22 6.32 -17.00
C GLU A 734 22.93 4.93 -17.57
N VAL A 735 23.02 4.76 -18.90
CA VAL A 735 22.92 3.46 -19.56
C VAL A 735 24.05 2.54 -19.11
N ILE A 736 25.29 3.05 -19.08
CA ILE A 736 26.46 2.31 -18.60
C ILE A 736 26.30 1.92 -17.12
N GLU A 737 25.91 2.87 -16.26
CA GLU A 737 25.69 2.62 -14.83
C GLU A 737 24.59 1.57 -14.60
N TYR A 738 23.52 1.58 -15.40
CA TYR A 738 22.43 0.61 -15.26
C TYR A 738 22.80 -0.81 -15.66
N CYS A 739 23.77 -0.98 -16.57
CA CYS A 739 24.23 -2.28 -17.06
C CYS A 739 25.28 -2.94 -16.15
N GLN A 740 25.92 -2.15 -15.29
CA GLN A 740 26.80 -2.62 -14.21
C GLN A 740 25.98 -3.22 -13.07
#